data_AF-A0A7J6DFD3-F1
#
_entry.id   AF-A0A7J6DFD3-F1
#
_cell.length_a   1.000
_cell.length_b   1.000
_cell.length_c   1.000
_cell.angle_alpha   90.00
_cell.angle_beta   90.00
_cell.angle_gamma   90.00
#
_symmetry.space_group_name_H-M   'P 1'
#
loop_
_entity.id
_entity.type
_entity.pdbx_description
1 polymer ?
#
loop_
_entity_poly.entity_id
_entity_poly.type
_entity_poly.pdbx_seq_one_letter_code
_entity_poly.pdbx_strand_id
1 'polypeptide(L)'
;MELWRQCAGWLIQCRVLPDNHRVTWDSAQVCDLAHALRDGVLLCQLLNNLLPQSVNLRQINLRPQMSQFLCLKNIRTFLCACQEKFGMRKNELFEAFDLFDVRDFAKVIDTLSILSQTQLALQRGFRPFPDETCVGDDDIYTGLSDQIDDTVEEDDDLYDCVEEDENEGDDIYEDLMRTEEPETQQKVEVDKRSCCLQEIRQTEEKYTNTLDSILQHFLKPLQPFLQPVDIENIFINIQDLAKTHRSLYQELQESILHSRAENLYQIFIDYKERLLLYGRYCSQVEAATKHLDKVTSTHEDVKMKLEECSMRANSGRFSLRDLLMVPMQRVLKYHLLLQELVKHTVDQQEKENLRTALDAMRDLAQCVNEVKRDNEIIRQITTFQLCIENMSQSLALYGRPKIDGEFKICSLEKKSKQDRYGFLFDKALLVCKKRSGESLELKELIELQHYQLRDEPTGEKDSKKWTHTFLLMDLYGQGGYDLYFKTRELKKKWLEQFEMALSNMCPENSTANGHEFQMHCFEDTTSCKACQMLLRGIFYQGYRCSRCKMAAHKECLGRVPACGRNSELSGTLKKNKTMRLASQRQAKPGLPKMEVCVDYYGLPPPPLAFGQPLPLSVGDVVELTRAEVDLQWWEGRNLTIGEVGWFPCSKVQPFLPAPSPDLTALPWFAGNMDRTGAKTLLMSRSDGTFLVRQKDAGEFAISLKFNMDTRHIKVTYSEGLYRINEKKAFKGLFELVQYYQENSLRECFKDVDSRLQTPYKQPEQSASPQHSNTRHAGVSERYHGTAKVRYDFSARDRTELSLREGDTVKILSKKAHNGWWKGEVYGRVGLFPANYVEEEHSDYC
;
A
#
# COMPACT_ATOMS: atom_id res chain seq x y z
N MET A 1 -3.61 -38.30 -41.08
CA MET A 1 -2.76 -37.38 -40.29
C MET A 1 -3.04 -37.64 -38.82
N GLU A 2 -2.01 -37.70 -37.96
CA GLU A 2 -2.18 -37.90 -36.50
C GLU A 2 -3.09 -36.81 -35.90
N LEU A 3 -3.88 -37.17 -34.89
CA LEU A 3 -4.91 -36.29 -34.33
C LEU A 3 -4.32 -34.97 -33.78
N TRP A 4 -3.17 -35.01 -33.10
CA TRP A 4 -2.52 -33.81 -32.56
C TRP A 4 -2.03 -32.86 -33.67
N ARG A 5 -1.63 -33.38 -34.84
CA ARG A 5 -1.26 -32.55 -36.00
C ARG A 5 -2.48 -31.87 -36.62
N GLN A 6 -3.63 -32.54 -36.64
CA GLN A 6 -4.89 -31.90 -37.04
C GLN A 6 -5.28 -30.80 -36.05
N CYS A 7 -5.09 -31.03 -34.75
CA CYS A 7 -5.29 -30.01 -33.72
C CYS A 7 -4.37 -28.79 -33.94
N ALA A 8 -3.08 -29.00 -34.17
CA ALA A 8 -2.14 -27.93 -34.49
C ALA A 8 -2.58 -27.14 -35.74
N GLY A 9 -2.99 -27.83 -36.80
CA GLY A 9 -3.52 -27.21 -38.01
C GLY A 9 -4.79 -26.38 -37.77
N TRP A 10 -5.68 -26.84 -36.88
CA TRP A 10 -6.87 -26.08 -36.49
C TRP A 10 -6.52 -24.83 -35.66
N LEU A 11 -5.58 -24.92 -34.72
CA LEU A 11 -5.10 -23.78 -33.94
C LEU A 11 -4.50 -22.68 -34.83
N ILE A 12 -3.78 -23.06 -35.88
CA ILE A 12 -3.24 -22.14 -36.90
C ILE A 12 -4.38 -21.47 -37.68
N GLN A 13 -5.38 -22.24 -38.13
CA GLN A 13 -6.57 -21.67 -38.80
C GLN A 13 -7.29 -20.66 -37.89
N CYS A 14 -7.37 -20.94 -36.60
CA CYS A 14 -7.94 -20.05 -35.60
C CYS A 14 -7.03 -18.86 -35.24
N ARG A 15 -5.87 -18.69 -35.88
CA ARG A 15 -4.87 -17.62 -35.62
C ARG A 15 -4.35 -17.61 -34.18
N VAL A 16 -4.13 -18.81 -33.62
CA VAL A 16 -3.59 -19.00 -32.27
C VAL A 16 -2.11 -19.37 -32.29
N LEU A 17 -1.68 -20.06 -33.35
CA LEU A 17 -0.28 -20.39 -33.60
C LEU A 17 0.17 -19.79 -34.93
N PRO A 18 1.40 -19.28 -35.03
CA PRO A 18 1.97 -18.82 -36.30
C PRO A 18 2.08 -19.96 -37.33
N ASP A 19 1.91 -19.64 -38.62
CA ASP A 19 2.01 -20.61 -39.73
C ASP A 19 3.39 -21.31 -39.79
N ASN A 20 4.44 -20.61 -39.35
CA ASN A 20 5.84 -21.06 -39.35
C ASN A 20 6.31 -21.67 -38.01
N HIS A 21 5.42 -21.82 -37.03
CA HIS A 21 5.78 -22.33 -35.70
C HIS A 21 6.31 -23.78 -35.74
N ARG A 22 7.24 -24.14 -34.85
CA ARG A 22 7.93 -25.45 -34.85
C ARG A 22 7.02 -26.68 -34.88
N VAL A 23 5.79 -26.58 -34.35
CA VAL A 23 4.78 -27.65 -34.36
C VAL A 23 4.30 -28.03 -35.78
N THR A 24 4.56 -27.20 -36.78
CA THR A 24 4.24 -27.48 -38.20
C THR A 24 5.34 -28.22 -38.93
N TRP A 25 6.53 -28.36 -38.33
CA TRP A 25 7.66 -29.03 -38.97
C TRP A 25 7.43 -30.54 -39.09
N ASP A 26 8.02 -31.17 -40.11
CA ASP A 26 7.92 -32.61 -40.30
C ASP A 26 8.53 -33.38 -39.11
N SER A 27 9.59 -32.84 -38.51
CA SER A 27 10.26 -33.40 -37.32
C SER A 27 9.54 -33.13 -36.00
N ALA A 28 8.44 -32.37 -36.00
CA ALA A 28 7.73 -32.00 -34.78
C ALA A 28 7.15 -33.24 -34.08
N GLN A 29 7.17 -33.19 -32.75
CA GLN A 29 6.61 -34.20 -31.88
C GLN A 29 5.40 -33.63 -31.12
N VAL A 30 4.54 -34.51 -30.62
CA VAL A 30 3.38 -34.10 -29.81
C VAL A 30 3.78 -33.32 -28.55
N CYS A 31 5.01 -33.50 -28.05
CA CYS A 31 5.54 -32.69 -26.94
C CYS A 31 5.62 -31.20 -27.30
N ASP A 32 5.98 -30.85 -28.54
CA ASP A 32 6.09 -29.45 -28.97
C ASP A 32 4.74 -28.73 -28.88
N LEU A 33 3.65 -29.43 -29.24
CA LEU A 33 2.30 -28.92 -29.09
C LEU A 33 1.90 -28.83 -27.61
N ALA A 34 2.24 -29.84 -26.81
CA ALA A 34 1.97 -29.82 -25.38
C ALA A 34 2.67 -28.66 -24.68
N HIS A 35 3.93 -28.36 -25.06
CA HIS A 35 4.67 -27.20 -24.58
C HIS A 35 4.00 -25.88 -24.94
N ALA A 36 3.61 -25.70 -26.20
CA ALA A 36 2.97 -24.49 -26.67
C ALA A 36 1.66 -24.18 -25.92
N LEU A 37 0.90 -25.21 -25.53
CA LEU A 37 -0.37 -25.06 -24.83
C LEU A 37 -0.23 -25.07 -23.29
N ARG A 38 0.92 -25.45 -22.75
CA ARG A 38 1.14 -25.84 -21.34
C ARG A 38 0.74 -24.78 -20.32
N ASP A 39 0.82 -23.52 -20.69
CA ASP A 39 0.57 -22.39 -19.79
C ASP A 39 -0.85 -21.83 -19.86
N GLY A 40 -1.67 -22.35 -20.76
CA GLY A 40 -3.05 -21.95 -20.98
C GLY A 40 -3.26 -20.56 -21.62
N VAL A 41 -2.22 -19.83 -22.01
CA VAL A 41 -2.36 -18.49 -22.63
C VAL A 41 -2.98 -18.62 -24.02
N LEU A 42 -2.39 -19.46 -24.88
CA LEU A 42 -2.90 -19.72 -26.22
C LEU A 42 -4.31 -20.33 -26.21
N LEU A 43 -4.64 -21.13 -25.19
CA LEU A 43 -5.98 -21.69 -25.01
C LEU A 43 -7.01 -20.59 -24.69
N CYS A 44 -6.67 -19.64 -23.84
CA CYS A 44 -7.53 -18.49 -23.58
C CYS A 44 -7.69 -17.60 -24.83
N GLN A 45 -6.61 -17.40 -25.60
CA GLN A 45 -6.65 -16.64 -26.86
C GLN A 45 -7.55 -17.33 -27.90
N LEU A 46 -7.46 -18.66 -28.02
CA LEU A 46 -8.32 -19.46 -28.88
C LEU A 46 -9.80 -19.14 -28.64
N LEU A 47 -10.23 -19.13 -27.38
CA LEU A 47 -11.62 -18.82 -27.06
C LEU A 47 -12.02 -17.41 -27.51
N ASN A 48 -11.14 -16.41 -27.37
CA ASN A 48 -11.41 -15.05 -27.83
C ASN A 48 -11.48 -14.95 -29.36
N ASN A 49 -10.65 -15.70 -30.08
CA ASN A 49 -10.70 -15.76 -31.54
C ASN A 49 -12.00 -16.41 -32.03
N LEU A 50 -12.52 -17.42 -31.32
CA LEU A 50 -13.80 -18.06 -31.63
C LEU A 50 -14.99 -17.17 -31.25
N LEU A 51 -15.00 -16.65 -30.01
CA LEU A 51 -16.03 -15.77 -29.47
C LEU A 51 -15.36 -14.56 -28.78
N PRO A 52 -15.51 -13.33 -29.30
CA PRO A 52 -14.82 -12.16 -28.75
C PRO A 52 -15.21 -11.93 -27.30
N GLN A 53 -14.24 -11.53 -26.46
CA GLN A 53 -14.44 -11.28 -25.02
C GLN A 53 -14.96 -12.51 -24.25
N SER A 54 -14.72 -13.72 -24.75
CA SER A 54 -15.06 -14.94 -24.02
C SER A 54 -14.17 -15.12 -22.78
N VAL A 55 -12.89 -14.77 -22.88
CA VAL A 55 -11.98 -14.69 -21.75
C VAL A 55 -11.49 -13.26 -21.63
N ASN A 56 -11.57 -12.69 -20.42
CA ASN A 56 -10.94 -11.41 -20.16
C ASN A 56 -9.42 -11.63 -20.04
N LEU A 57 -8.65 -11.28 -21.08
CA LEU A 57 -7.19 -11.45 -21.11
C LEU A 57 -6.48 -10.75 -19.95
N ARG A 58 -7.13 -9.76 -19.31
CA ARG A 58 -6.63 -9.04 -18.13
C ARG A 58 -6.77 -9.82 -16.82
N GLN A 59 -7.46 -10.95 -16.81
CA GLN A 59 -7.63 -11.83 -15.64
C GLN A 59 -6.67 -13.03 -15.66
N ILE A 60 -6.05 -13.30 -16.81
CA ILE A 60 -5.01 -14.31 -17.00
C ILE A 60 -3.64 -13.65 -16.98
N ASN A 61 -2.59 -14.45 -16.81
CA ASN A 61 -1.21 -13.96 -16.92
C ASN A 61 -0.69 -14.30 -18.32
N LEU A 62 -0.42 -13.28 -19.12
CA LEU A 62 0.04 -13.45 -20.52
C LEU A 62 1.46 -13.98 -20.61
N ARG A 63 2.31 -13.67 -19.62
CA ARG A 63 3.67 -14.21 -19.50
C ARG A 63 3.84 -14.89 -18.15
N PRO A 64 3.28 -16.09 -17.96
CA PRO A 64 3.31 -16.76 -16.66
C PRO A 64 4.71 -17.30 -16.29
N GLN A 65 5.70 -17.25 -17.21
CA GLN A 65 7.08 -17.70 -16.99
C GLN A 65 7.17 -19.13 -16.42
N MET A 66 6.22 -19.98 -16.84
CA MET A 66 6.05 -21.34 -16.31
C MET A 66 5.87 -21.44 -14.78
N SER A 67 5.43 -20.36 -14.13
CA SER A 67 4.91 -20.43 -12.76
C SER A 67 3.75 -21.41 -12.73
N GLN A 68 3.91 -22.53 -12.03
CA GLN A 68 2.89 -23.58 -11.95
C GLN A 68 1.56 -23.01 -11.48
N PHE A 69 1.58 -22.11 -10.50
CA PHE A 69 0.38 -21.46 -10.01
C PHE A 69 -0.33 -20.62 -11.09
N LEU A 70 0.40 -19.79 -11.83
CA LEU A 70 -0.17 -18.93 -12.87
C LEU A 70 -0.67 -19.71 -14.08
N CYS A 71 0.10 -20.70 -14.54
CA CYS A 71 -0.30 -21.59 -15.63
C CYS A 71 -1.60 -22.34 -15.27
N LEU A 72 -1.68 -22.92 -14.08
CA LEU A 72 -2.90 -23.62 -13.64
C LEU A 72 -4.10 -22.67 -13.53
N LYS A 73 -3.90 -21.42 -13.11
CA LYS A 73 -4.95 -20.40 -13.11
C LYS A 73 -5.47 -20.14 -14.53
N ASN A 74 -4.58 -19.89 -15.49
CA ASN A 74 -4.95 -19.66 -16.89
C ASN A 74 -5.72 -20.86 -17.48
N ILE A 75 -5.23 -22.08 -17.27
CA ILE A 75 -5.89 -23.31 -17.74
C ILE A 75 -7.29 -23.45 -17.13
N ARG A 76 -7.45 -23.17 -15.83
CA ARG A 76 -8.78 -23.19 -15.19
C ARG A 76 -9.69 -22.12 -15.76
N THR A 77 -9.19 -20.92 -16.06
CA THR A 77 -9.96 -19.87 -16.72
C THR A 77 -10.47 -20.32 -18.09
N PHE A 78 -9.63 -20.97 -18.90
CA PHE A 78 -10.04 -21.60 -20.15
C PHE A 78 -11.16 -22.63 -19.93
N LEU A 79 -10.97 -23.59 -19.02
CA LEU A 79 -11.94 -24.65 -18.74
C LEU A 79 -13.30 -24.09 -18.27
N CYS A 80 -13.29 -23.07 -17.40
CA CYS A 80 -14.51 -22.39 -16.96
C CYS A 80 -15.21 -21.70 -18.14
N ALA A 81 -14.48 -21.00 -19.00
CA ALA A 81 -15.06 -20.33 -20.16
C ALA A 81 -15.64 -21.31 -21.19
N CYS A 82 -15.00 -22.47 -21.41
CA CYS A 82 -15.55 -23.56 -22.22
C CYS A 82 -16.92 -24.04 -21.69
N GLN A 83 -17.06 -24.17 -20.37
CA GLN A 83 -18.30 -24.59 -19.74
C GLN A 83 -19.38 -23.49 -19.81
N GLU A 84 -19.04 -22.26 -19.44
CA GLU A 84 -20.01 -21.16 -19.30
C GLU A 84 -20.44 -20.54 -20.63
N LYS A 85 -19.50 -20.38 -21.58
CA LYS A 85 -19.75 -19.65 -22.84
C LYS A 85 -19.88 -20.54 -24.06
N PHE A 86 -19.20 -21.68 -24.08
CA PHE A 86 -19.26 -22.65 -25.19
C PHE A 86 -20.19 -23.84 -24.90
N GLY A 87 -20.77 -23.92 -23.70
CA GLY A 87 -21.79 -24.91 -23.35
C GLY A 87 -21.27 -26.34 -23.24
N MET A 88 -19.96 -26.53 -23.08
CA MET A 88 -19.34 -27.84 -22.97
C MET A 88 -19.65 -28.49 -21.62
N ARG A 89 -19.88 -29.81 -21.61
CA ARG A 89 -20.18 -30.57 -20.41
C ARG A 89 -18.90 -30.89 -19.64
N LYS A 90 -19.00 -31.00 -18.31
CA LYS A 90 -17.83 -31.27 -17.44
C LYS A 90 -17.07 -32.56 -17.79
N ASN A 91 -17.74 -33.57 -18.34
CA ASN A 91 -17.12 -34.83 -18.77
C ASN A 91 -16.41 -34.73 -20.14
N GLU A 92 -16.60 -33.63 -20.88
CA GLU A 92 -15.92 -33.33 -22.14
C GLU A 92 -14.65 -32.50 -21.93
N LEU A 93 -14.41 -32.06 -20.68
CA LEU A 93 -13.30 -31.21 -20.29
C LEU A 93 -12.18 -32.01 -19.62
N PHE A 94 -10.95 -31.67 -19.93
CA PHE A 94 -9.77 -32.14 -19.20
C PHE A 94 -9.63 -31.44 -17.83
N GLU A 95 -8.88 -32.04 -16.90
CA GLU A 95 -8.50 -31.42 -15.63
C GLU A 95 -7.22 -30.62 -15.79
N ALA A 96 -7.02 -29.54 -15.04
CA ALA A 96 -5.87 -28.64 -15.26
C ALA A 96 -4.49 -29.33 -15.28
N PHE A 97 -4.31 -30.41 -14.53
CA PHE A 97 -3.07 -31.20 -14.51
C PHE A 97 -2.92 -32.17 -15.70
N ASP A 98 -4.01 -32.51 -16.40
CA ASP A 98 -3.99 -33.31 -17.63
C ASP A 98 -3.16 -32.60 -18.71
N LEU A 99 -3.16 -31.26 -18.71
CA LEU A 99 -2.32 -30.41 -19.56
C LEU A 99 -1.01 -30.00 -18.89
N PHE A 100 -1.04 -29.39 -17.71
CA PHE A 100 0.17 -28.77 -17.12
C PHE A 100 1.29 -29.78 -16.83
N ASP A 101 0.93 -30.95 -16.27
CA ASP A 101 1.85 -32.07 -16.00
C ASP A 101 1.85 -33.11 -17.13
N VAL A 102 1.08 -32.84 -18.20
CA VAL A 102 0.75 -33.75 -19.31
C VAL A 102 0.36 -35.16 -18.82
N ARG A 103 -0.53 -35.24 -17.82
CA ARG A 103 -1.00 -36.53 -17.26
C ARG A 103 -1.88 -37.29 -18.25
N ASP A 104 -2.64 -36.57 -19.05
CA ASP A 104 -3.57 -37.13 -20.04
C ASP A 104 -3.74 -36.12 -21.19
N PHE A 105 -2.72 -36.05 -22.05
CA PHE A 105 -2.73 -35.10 -23.16
C PHE A 105 -3.73 -35.50 -24.27
N ALA A 106 -4.05 -36.79 -24.39
CA ALA A 106 -5.10 -37.27 -25.30
C ALA A 106 -6.43 -36.57 -25.00
N LYS A 107 -6.81 -36.52 -23.72
CA LYS A 107 -8.03 -35.84 -23.26
C LYS A 107 -8.03 -34.33 -23.54
N VAL A 108 -6.86 -33.68 -23.53
CA VAL A 108 -6.73 -32.26 -23.94
C VAL A 108 -7.09 -32.11 -25.42
N ILE A 109 -6.54 -32.97 -26.27
CA ILE A 109 -6.83 -32.99 -27.71
C ILE A 109 -8.31 -33.30 -27.96
N ASP A 110 -8.91 -34.23 -27.22
CA ASP A 110 -10.34 -34.53 -27.31
C ASP A 110 -11.21 -33.33 -26.93
N THR A 111 -10.88 -32.62 -25.86
CA THR A 111 -11.58 -31.38 -25.49
C THR A 111 -11.50 -30.35 -26.62
N LEU A 112 -10.34 -30.16 -27.25
CA LEU A 112 -10.17 -29.22 -28.37
C LEU A 112 -10.91 -29.68 -29.63
N SER A 113 -10.97 -30.99 -29.87
CA SER A 113 -11.76 -31.59 -30.95
C SER A 113 -13.24 -31.28 -30.78
N ILE A 114 -13.79 -31.49 -29.57
CA ILE A 114 -15.18 -31.14 -29.24
C ILE A 114 -15.41 -29.63 -29.39
N LEU A 115 -14.48 -28.80 -28.90
CA LEU A 115 -14.56 -27.35 -29.05
C LEU A 115 -14.62 -26.92 -30.53
N SER A 116 -13.84 -27.56 -31.40
CA SER A 116 -13.83 -27.28 -32.85
C SER A 116 -15.17 -27.56 -33.53
N GLN A 117 -15.95 -28.49 -32.97
CA GLN A 117 -17.27 -28.90 -33.47
C GLN A 117 -18.42 -28.09 -32.87
N THR A 118 -18.14 -27.16 -31.95
CA THR A 118 -19.18 -26.29 -31.38
C THR A 118 -19.78 -25.38 -32.46
N GLN A 119 -21.06 -25.04 -32.32
CA GLN A 119 -21.76 -24.17 -33.27
C GLN A 119 -21.06 -22.82 -33.45
N LEU A 120 -20.48 -22.27 -32.37
CA LEU A 120 -19.73 -21.01 -32.40
C LEU A 120 -18.47 -21.12 -33.26
N ALA A 121 -17.73 -22.22 -33.16
CA ALA A 121 -16.53 -22.44 -33.96
C ALA A 121 -16.88 -22.65 -35.45
N LEU A 122 -17.92 -23.42 -35.74
CA LEU A 122 -18.39 -23.67 -37.12
C LEU A 122 -18.88 -22.38 -37.80
N GLN A 123 -19.54 -21.48 -37.07
CA GLN A 123 -20.02 -20.19 -37.60
C GLN A 123 -18.88 -19.26 -38.05
N ARG A 124 -17.67 -19.41 -37.48
CA ARG A 124 -16.47 -18.66 -37.91
C ARG A 124 -15.86 -19.18 -39.21
N GLY A 125 -16.31 -20.33 -39.72
CA GLY A 125 -15.82 -20.91 -40.96
C GLY A 125 -14.52 -21.72 -40.83
N PHE A 126 -14.08 -22.01 -39.61
CA PHE A 126 -12.93 -22.90 -39.37
C PHE A 126 -13.35 -24.35 -39.58
N ARG A 127 -12.47 -25.16 -40.20
CA ARG A 127 -12.76 -26.58 -40.42
C ARG A 127 -12.52 -27.36 -39.13
N PRO A 128 -13.52 -28.09 -38.59
CA PRO A 128 -13.34 -28.87 -37.37
C PRO A 128 -12.42 -30.07 -37.60
N PHE A 129 -11.94 -30.67 -36.52
CA PHE A 129 -11.20 -31.93 -36.52
C PHE A 129 -11.84 -32.91 -35.51
N PRO A 130 -11.63 -34.25 -35.64
CA PRO A 130 -10.87 -34.95 -36.69
C PRO A 130 -11.58 -34.99 -38.05
N ASP A 131 -10.78 -35.08 -39.13
CA ASP A 131 -11.26 -35.44 -40.47
C ASP A 131 -11.29 -36.97 -40.71
N GLU A 132 -11.88 -37.39 -41.84
CA GLU A 132 -11.97 -38.80 -42.23
C GLU A 132 -10.60 -39.49 -42.44
N THR A 133 -9.50 -38.72 -42.46
CA THR A 133 -8.12 -39.22 -42.65
C THR A 133 -7.34 -39.34 -41.34
N CYS A 134 -8.01 -39.19 -40.20
CA CYS A 134 -7.40 -39.30 -38.88
C CYS A 134 -6.87 -40.71 -38.61
N VAL A 135 -5.64 -40.78 -38.11
CA VAL A 135 -5.02 -42.02 -37.61
C VAL A 135 -4.97 -41.89 -36.09
N GLY A 136 -5.69 -42.79 -35.40
CA GLY A 136 -5.64 -42.89 -33.94
C GLY A 136 -4.37 -43.62 -33.53
N ASP A 137 -3.56 -42.98 -32.69
CA ASP A 137 -2.40 -43.59 -32.06
C ASP A 137 -2.29 -43.04 -30.64
N ASP A 138 -2.83 -43.79 -29.66
CA ASP A 138 -2.83 -43.39 -28.25
C ASP A 138 -1.45 -43.61 -27.59
N ASP A 139 -0.55 -44.38 -28.23
CA ASP A 139 0.76 -44.71 -27.67
C ASP A 139 1.73 -43.51 -27.71
N ILE A 140 1.48 -42.52 -28.58
CA ILE A 140 2.32 -41.32 -28.73
C ILE A 140 2.30 -40.40 -27.50
N TYR A 141 1.26 -40.51 -26.66
CA TYR A 141 1.13 -39.71 -25.44
C TYR A 141 1.89 -40.32 -24.26
N THR A 142 2.35 -41.56 -24.39
CA THR A 142 3.08 -42.26 -23.34
C THR A 142 4.49 -41.68 -23.17
N GLY A 143 4.88 -41.36 -21.92
CA GLY A 143 6.19 -40.78 -21.62
C GLY A 143 6.29 -39.26 -21.77
N LEU A 144 5.23 -38.55 -22.20
CA LEU A 144 5.24 -37.09 -22.30
C LEU A 144 5.55 -36.39 -20.97
N SER A 145 5.04 -36.92 -19.86
CA SER A 145 5.28 -36.37 -18.51
C SER A 145 6.74 -36.43 -18.07
N ASP A 146 7.58 -37.18 -18.79
CA ASP A 146 9.02 -37.28 -18.56
C ASP A 146 9.81 -36.34 -19.46
N GLN A 147 9.29 -36.00 -20.65
CA GLN A 147 9.95 -35.14 -21.65
C GLN A 147 9.52 -33.67 -21.57
N ILE A 148 8.38 -33.37 -20.93
CA ILE A 148 7.80 -32.02 -20.88
C ILE A 148 8.69 -30.99 -20.16
N ASP A 149 9.70 -31.42 -19.41
CA ASP A 149 10.64 -30.51 -18.77
C ASP A 149 11.99 -30.41 -19.50
N ASP A 150 12.19 -31.17 -20.59
CA ASP A 150 13.48 -31.35 -21.29
C ASP A 150 13.70 -30.41 -22.49
N THR A 151 12.64 -29.98 -23.19
CA THR A 151 12.72 -29.20 -24.45
C THR A 151 12.59 -27.68 -24.25
N VAL A 152 13.18 -27.18 -23.16
CA VAL A 152 13.05 -25.78 -22.70
C VAL A 152 13.93 -24.85 -23.54
N GLU A 153 13.52 -24.60 -24.77
CA GLU A 153 13.87 -23.34 -25.43
C GLU A 153 12.72 -22.35 -25.16
N GLU A 154 13.07 -21.20 -24.58
CA GLU A 154 12.15 -20.07 -24.44
C GLU A 154 11.78 -19.63 -25.86
N ASP A 155 10.57 -19.99 -26.30
CA ASP A 155 10.04 -19.61 -27.60
C ASP A 155 9.49 -18.18 -27.46
N ASP A 156 10.41 -17.20 -27.42
CA ASP A 156 10.10 -15.78 -27.19
C ASP A 156 9.05 -15.25 -28.19
N ASP A 157 8.99 -15.83 -29.39
CA ASP A 157 8.09 -15.47 -30.49
C ASP A 157 6.72 -16.16 -30.40
N LEU A 158 6.49 -17.07 -29.43
CA LEU A 158 5.25 -17.87 -29.33
C LEU A 158 4.01 -17.01 -29.11
N TYR A 159 4.16 -15.87 -28.43
CA TYR A 159 3.04 -15.00 -28.04
C TYR A 159 2.86 -13.79 -28.94
N ASP A 160 3.62 -13.66 -30.03
CA ASP A 160 3.53 -12.53 -30.97
C ASP A 160 2.13 -12.39 -31.61
N CYS A 161 1.37 -13.50 -31.69
CA CYS A 161 -0.01 -13.52 -32.18
C CYS A 161 -1.07 -13.27 -31.07
N VAL A 162 -0.67 -13.18 -29.81
CA VAL A 162 -1.53 -12.78 -28.70
C VAL A 162 -1.48 -11.26 -28.64
N GLU A 163 -2.56 -10.59 -29.05
CA GLU A 163 -2.64 -9.13 -29.03
C GLU A 163 -2.32 -8.60 -27.61
N GLU A 164 -1.17 -7.94 -27.45
CA GLU A 164 -0.91 -7.11 -26.29
C GLU A 164 -1.75 -5.82 -26.46
N ASP A 165 -2.56 -5.46 -25.45
CA ASP A 165 -3.35 -4.20 -25.39
C ASP A 165 -2.48 -2.94 -25.66
N GLU A 166 -1.15 -3.05 -25.65
CA GLU A 166 -0.21 -1.96 -25.98
C GLU A 166 -0.29 -1.49 -27.44
N ASN A 167 -0.62 -2.38 -28.38
CA ASN A 167 -0.71 -2.05 -29.81
C ASN A 167 -1.92 -1.17 -30.14
N GLU A 168 -3.05 -1.33 -29.43
CA GLU A 168 -4.24 -0.48 -29.62
C GLU A 168 -3.92 0.99 -29.32
N GLY A 169 -3.08 1.24 -28.31
CA GLY A 169 -2.65 2.59 -27.94
C GLY A 169 -1.75 3.26 -28.98
N ASP A 170 -0.89 2.50 -29.67
CA ASP A 170 0.07 3.06 -30.64
C ASP A 170 -0.64 3.56 -31.90
N ASP A 171 -1.59 2.79 -32.44
CA ASP A 171 -2.40 3.20 -33.58
C ASP A 171 -3.16 4.51 -33.29
N ILE A 172 -3.75 4.61 -32.10
CA ILE A 172 -4.44 5.81 -31.62
C ILE A 172 -3.48 7.00 -31.54
N TYR A 173 -2.27 6.77 -31.01
CA TYR A 173 -1.25 7.82 -30.88
C TYR A 173 -0.80 8.32 -32.25
N GLU A 174 -0.48 7.43 -33.19
CA GLU A 174 -0.04 7.80 -34.54
C GLU A 174 -1.13 8.58 -35.29
N ASP A 175 -2.39 8.16 -35.19
CA ASP A 175 -3.53 8.84 -35.81
C ASP A 175 -3.75 10.26 -35.25
N LEU A 176 -3.51 10.44 -33.94
CA LEU A 176 -3.62 11.72 -33.25
C LEU A 176 -2.44 12.64 -33.57
N MET A 177 -1.23 12.09 -33.70
CA MET A 177 0.01 12.83 -33.94
C MET A 177 0.27 13.12 -35.42
N ARG A 178 -0.37 12.41 -36.35
CA ARG A 178 -0.24 12.61 -37.81
C ARG A 178 -0.34 14.08 -38.21
N THR A 179 0.74 14.63 -38.74
CA THR A 179 0.79 15.98 -39.32
C THR A 179 0.27 15.96 -40.75
N GLU A 180 -0.52 16.96 -41.15
CA GLU A 180 -0.94 17.07 -42.55
C GLU A 180 0.29 17.36 -43.41
N GLU A 181 0.58 16.51 -44.40
CA GLU A 181 1.57 16.83 -45.41
C GLU A 181 1.07 18.04 -46.20
N PRO A 182 1.88 19.08 -46.43
CA PRO A 182 1.48 20.18 -47.28
C PRO A 182 1.29 19.67 -48.71
N GLU A 183 0.03 19.56 -49.15
CA GLU A 183 -0.30 19.38 -50.56
C GLU A 183 0.29 20.56 -51.34
N THR A 184 1.12 20.24 -52.34
CA THR A 184 1.85 21.17 -53.22
C THR A 184 2.94 22.04 -52.59
N GLN A 185 4.17 21.54 -52.57
CA GLN A 185 5.35 22.37 -52.83
C GLN A 185 6.50 21.56 -53.44
N GLN A 186 7.12 22.15 -54.47
CA GLN A 186 8.22 21.61 -55.26
C GLN A 186 9.37 21.11 -54.38
N LYS A 187 10.05 20.05 -54.83
CA LYS A 187 11.28 19.46 -54.28
C LYS A 187 12.37 20.52 -54.06
N VAL A 188 12.31 21.22 -52.93
CA VAL A 188 13.47 21.84 -52.29
C VAL A 188 14.11 20.74 -51.45
N GLU A 189 15.44 20.67 -51.43
CA GLU A 189 16.19 19.77 -50.56
C GLU A 189 15.83 20.11 -49.10
N VAL A 190 14.86 19.40 -48.53
CA VAL A 190 14.39 19.67 -47.18
C VAL A 190 15.46 19.19 -46.19
N ASP A 191 15.98 20.11 -45.37
CA ASP A 191 16.91 19.78 -44.30
C ASP A 191 16.24 18.83 -43.30
N LYS A 192 16.67 17.56 -43.31
CA LYS A 192 16.12 16.50 -42.46
C LYS A 192 16.26 16.82 -40.98
N ARG A 193 17.31 17.53 -40.56
CA ARG A 193 17.48 17.95 -39.16
C ARG A 193 16.38 18.93 -38.77
N SER A 194 16.10 19.92 -39.62
CA SER A 194 14.99 20.86 -39.40
C SER A 194 13.63 20.16 -39.36
N CYS A 195 13.40 19.12 -40.18
CA CYS A 195 12.19 18.30 -40.10
C CYS A 195 12.03 17.64 -38.73
N CYS A 196 13.08 16.98 -38.21
CA CYS A 196 13.03 16.34 -36.90
C CYS A 196 12.74 17.34 -35.77
N LEU A 197 13.33 18.54 -35.83
CA LEU A 197 13.04 19.60 -34.85
C LEU A 197 11.59 20.07 -34.92
N GLN A 198 11.06 20.25 -36.12
CA GLN A 198 9.65 20.62 -36.28
C GLN A 198 8.71 19.51 -35.82
N GLU A 199 9.05 18.26 -36.09
CA GLU A 199 8.28 17.09 -35.63
C GLU A 199 8.23 17.00 -34.10
N ILE A 200 9.37 17.16 -33.41
CA ILE A 200 9.43 17.22 -31.93
C ILE A 200 8.48 18.31 -31.41
N ARG A 201 8.57 19.52 -31.97
CA ARG A 201 7.73 20.66 -31.56
C ARG A 201 6.25 20.44 -31.81
N GLN A 202 5.89 20.02 -33.03
CA GLN A 202 4.50 19.85 -33.46
C GLN A 202 3.82 18.70 -32.72
N THR A 203 4.51 17.58 -32.52
CA THR A 203 3.96 16.46 -31.76
C THR A 203 3.85 16.78 -30.27
N GLU A 204 4.76 17.59 -29.69
CA GLU A 204 4.62 18.06 -28.31
C GLU A 204 3.47 19.06 -28.14
N GLU A 205 3.27 19.96 -29.11
CA GLU A 205 2.14 20.89 -29.14
C GLU A 205 0.82 20.13 -29.15
N LYS A 206 0.67 19.18 -30.09
CA LYS A 206 -0.51 18.33 -30.18
C LYS A 206 -0.73 17.55 -28.90
N TYR A 207 0.30 16.92 -28.35
CA TYR A 207 0.21 16.17 -27.10
C TYR A 207 -0.25 17.04 -25.93
N THR A 208 0.34 18.23 -25.78
CA THR A 208 -0.06 19.19 -24.73
C THR A 208 -1.52 19.61 -24.91
N ASN A 209 -1.95 19.88 -26.14
CA ASN A 209 -3.34 20.20 -26.47
C ASN A 209 -4.29 19.03 -26.18
N THR A 210 -3.87 17.78 -26.41
CA THR A 210 -4.63 16.58 -26.05
C THR A 210 -4.81 16.48 -24.54
N LEU A 211 -3.74 16.65 -23.75
CA LEU A 211 -3.84 16.68 -22.29
C LEU A 211 -4.80 17.77 -21.81
N ASP A 212 -4.72 18.96 -22.41
CA ASP A 212 -5.62 20.07 -22.11
C ASP A 212 -7.06 19.76 -22.50
N SER A 213 -7.28 19.10 -23.63
CA SER A 213 -8.60 18.62 -24.07
C SER A 213 -9.19 17.63 -23.06
N ILE A 214 -8.40 16.67 -22.56
CA ILE A 214 -8.83 15.74 -21.49
C ILE A 214 -9.27 16.53 -20.25
N LEU A 215 -8.50 17.53 -19.82
CA LEU A 215 -8.82 18.33 -18.64
C LEU A 215 -10.08 19.18 -18.82
N GLN A 216 -10.24 19.85 -19.97
CA GLN A 216 -11.33 20.80 -20.21
C GLN A 216 -12.63 20.12 -20.60
N HIS A 217 -12.56 19.08 -21.44
CA HIS A 217 -13.72 18.48 -22.06
C HIS A 217 -14.17 17.18 -21.39
N PHE A 218 -13.33 16.52 -20.59
CA PHE A 218 -13.71 15.32 -19.85
C PHE A 218 -13.65 15.51 -18.34
N LEU A 219 -12.49 15.87 -17.77
CA LEU A 219 -12.34 15.95 -16.31
C LEU A 219 -13.31 16.96 -15.70
N LYS A 220 -13.30 18.22 -16.18
CA LYS A 220 -14.22 19.25 -15.65
C LYS A 220 -15.70 18.91 -15.84
N PRO A 221 -16.17 18.43 -17.01
CA PRO A 221 -17.58 18.11 -17.19
C PRO A 221 -18.05 16.85 -16.45
N LEU A 222 -17.15 15.92 -16.10
CA LEU A 222 -17.48 14.70 -15.36
C LEU A 222 -17.43 14.87 -13.85
N GLN A 223 -16.73 15.88 -13.32
CA GLN A 223 -16.70 16.20 -11.88
C GLN A 223 -18.08 16.25 -11.20
N PRO A 224 -19.16 16.77 -11.82
CA PRO A 224 -20.49 16.76 -11.23
C PRO A 224 -21.18 15.38 -11.23
N PHE A 225 -20.73 14.45 -12.07
CA PHE A 225 -21.33 13.13 -12.27
C PHE A 225 -20.62 12.01 -11.49
N LEU A 226 -19.35 12.23 -11.13
CA LEU A 226 -18.49 11.23 -10.50
C LEU A 226 -18.08 11.65 -9.09
N GLN A 227 -17.86 10.68 -8.21
CA GLN A 227 -17.31 10.99 -6.88
C GLN A 227 -15.84 11.43 -7.03
N PRO A 228 -15.31 12.22 -6.07
CA PRO A 228 -13.91 12.63 -6.12
C PRO A 228 -12.91 11.47 -6.20
N VAL A 229 -13.25 10.33 -5.58
CA VAL A 229 -12.44 9.09 -5.64
C VAL A 229 -12.45 8.48 -7.04
N ASP A 230 -13.59 8.51 -7.74
CA ASP A 230 -13.68 8.03 -9.13
C ASP A 230 -12.87 8.92 -10.07
N ILE A 231 -12.92 10.24 -9.85
CA ILE A 231 -12.10 11.21 -10.60
C ILE A 231 -10.61 10.95 -10.37
N GLU A 232 -10.17 10.73 -9.12
CA GLU A 232 -8.78 10.42 -8.83
C GLU A 232 -8.35 9.09 -9.46
N ASN A 233 -9.19 8.05 -9.39
CA ASN A 233 -8.89 6.74 -9.95
C ASN A 233 -8.86 6.74 -11.50
N ILE A 234 -9.73 7.51 -12.16
CA ILE A 234 -9.81 7.56 -13.63
C ILE A 234 -8.73 8.48 -14.21
N PHE A 235 -8.47 9.64 -13.60
CA PHE A 235 -7.58 10.66 -14.16
C PHE A 235 -6.17 10.66 -13.54
N ILE A 236 -5.95 9.89 -12.47
CA ILE A 236 -4.64 9.65 -11.83
C ILE A 236 -3.94 10.98 -11.50
N ASN A 237 -2.86 11.30 -12.22
CA ASN A 237 -2.07 12.52 -12.09
C ASN A 237 -1.98 13.27 -13.45
N ILE A 238 -3.00 13.16 -14.31
CA ILE A 238 -2.99 13.78 -15.63
C ILE A 238 -2.93 15.31 -15.58
N GLN A 239 -3.37 15.92 -14.48
CA GLN A 239 -3.20 17.36 -14.23
C GLN A 239 -1.73 17.75 -14.07
N ASP A 240 -0.95 16.92 -13.37
CA ASP A 240 0.49 17.15 -13.17
C ASP A 240 1.28 16.89 -14.47
N LEU A 241 0.87 15.87 -15.24
CA LEU A 241 1.35 15.64 -16.61
C LEU A 241 1.12 16.88 -17.47
N ALA A 242 -0.12 17.35 -17.58
CA ALA A 242 -0.47 18.52 -18.40
C ALA A 242 0.34 19.76 -18.00
N LYS A 243 0.48 20.01 -16.69
CA LYS A 243 1.28 21.13 -16.19
C LYS A 243 2.74 21.01 -16.60
N THR A 244 3.33 19.82 -16.49
CA THR A 244 4.73 19.58 -16.83
C THR A 244 4.96 19.73 -18.33
N HIS A 245 4.07 19.19 -19.16
CA HIS A 245 4.17 19.26 -20.61
C HIS A 245 3.90 20.66 -21.18
N ARG A 246 3.03 21.47 -20.56
CA ARG A 246 2.90 22.89 -20.92
C ARG A 246 4.23 23.64 -20.77
N SER A 247 4.95 23.41 -19.67
CA SER A 247 6.27 24.03 -19.45
C SER A 247 7.32 23.46 -20.41
N LEU A 248 7.34 22.14 -20.63
CA LEU A 248 8.25 21.51 -21.59
C LEU A 248 8.04 22.06 -23.00
N TYR A 249 6.80 22.14 -23.46
CA TYR A 249 6.44 22.69 -24.77
C TYR A 249 6.92 24.13 -24.95
N GLN A 250 6.70 24.99 -23.94
CA GLN A 250 7.15 26.38 -23.98
C GLN A 250 8.68 26.48 -24.15
N GLU A 251 9.44 25.72 -23.37
CA GLU A 251 10.91 25.72 -23.45
C GLU A 251 11.41 25.12 -24.78
N LEU A 252 10.79 24.05 -25.27
CA LEU A 252 11.11 23.46 -26.59
C LEU A 252 10.80 24.42 -27.73
N GLN A 253 9.65 25.10 -27.70
CA GLN A 253 9.26 26.08 -28.70
C GLN A 253 10.25 27.26 -28.72
N GLU A 254 10.62 27.79 -27.56
CA GLU A 254 11.60 28.88 -27.44
C GLU A 254 12.98 28.46 -27.97
N SER A 255 13.43 27.25 -27.63
CA SER A 255 14.71 26.70 -28.09
C SER A 255 14.75 26.54 -29.62
N ILE A 256 13.71 25.93 -30.21
CA ILE A 256 13.67 25.59 -31.63
C ILE A 256 13.46 26.83 -32.50
N LEU A 257 12.60 27.77 -32.09
CA LEU A 257 12.29 28.95 -32.90
C LEU A 257 13.30 30.09 -32.72
N HIS A 258 13.86 30.28 -31.51
CA HIS A 258 14.65 31.48 -31.19
C HIS A 258 16.12 31.18 -30.85
N SER A 259 16.46 29.95 -30.46
CA SER A 259 17.81 29.57 -29.99
C SER A 259 18.50 28.53 -30.88
N ARG A 260 18.03 28.32 -32.11
CA ARG A 260 18.56 27.35 -33.10
C ARG A 260 18.66 25.90 -32.58
N ALA A 261 17.93 25.57 -31.51
CA ALA A 261 17.96 24.30 -30.81
C ALA A 261 19.30 23.92 -30.14
N GLU A 262 20.24 24.85 -29.91
CA GLU A 262 21.55 24.53 -29.31
C GLU A 262 21.44 24.02 -27.87
N ASN A 263 20.44 24.49 -27.11
CA ASN A 263 20.19 24.08 -25.72
C ASN A 263 19.15 22.95 -25.58
N LEU A 264 18.68 22.36 -26.69
CA LEU A 264 17.61 21.36 -26.70
C LEU A 264 17.92 20.15 -25.81
N TYR A 265 19.16 19.66 -25.86
CA TYR A 265 19.60 18.52 -25.08
C TYR A 265 19.48 18.76 -23.57
N GLN A 266 19.77 19.99 -23.10
CA GLN A 266 19.72 20.35 -21.69
C GLN A 266 18.29 20.34 -21.18
N ILE A 267 17.33 20.78 -22.00
CA ILE A 267 15.90 20.74 -21.67
C ILE A 267 15.48 19.29 -21.37
N PHE A 268 15.80 18.33 -22.23
CA PHE A 268 15.46 16.93 -21.99
C PHE A 268 16.13 16.34 -20.73
N ILE A 269 17.38 16.72 -20.47
CA ILE A 269 18.10 16.30 -19.25
C ILE A 269 17.41 16.87 -18.00
N ASP A 270 17.06 18.16 -18.01
CA ASP A 270 16.42 18.85 -16.88
C ASP A 270 14.99 18.33 -16.61
N TYR A 271 14.29 17.90 -17.66
CA TYR A 271 12.96 17.32 -17.55
C TYR A 271 12.94 15.83 -17.22
N LYS A 272 14.06 15.10 -17.33
CA LYS A 272 14.13 13.66 -17.04
C LYS A 272 13.51 13.30 -15.68
N GLU A 273 13.91 13.98 -14.60
CA GLU A 273 13.38 13.72 -13.26
C GLU A 273 11.92 14.16 -13.12
N ARG A 274 11.55 15.28 -13.75
CA ARG A 274 10.17 15.79 -13.74
C ARG A 274 9.23 14.82 -14.42
N LEU A 275 9.67 14.15 -15.48
CA LEU A 275 8.89 13.15 -16.22
C LEU A 275 8.75 11.81 -15.46
N LEU A 276 9.35 11.63 -14.28
CA LEU A 276 9.13 10.40 -13.49
C LEU A 276 7.72 10.27 -12.93
N LEU A 277 6.93 11.34 -12.97
CA LEU A 277 5.49 11.29 -12.73
C LEU A 277 4.74 10.34 -13.70
N TYR A 278 5.33 9.96 -14.84
CA TYR A 278 4.83 8.88 -15.70
C TYR A 278 4.84 7.51 -15.01
N GLY A 279 5.73 7.27 -14.04
CA GLY A 279 5.74 6.01 -13.29
C GLY A 279 4.40 5.75 -12.60
N ARG A 280 3.87 6.77 -11.89
CA ARG A 280 2.52 6.69 -11.29
C ARG A 280 1.45 6.49 -12.36
N TYR A 281 1.49 7.26 -13.44
CA TYR A 281 0.49 7.19 -14.49
C TYR A 281 0.43 5.80 -15.15
N CYS A 282 1.55 5.31 -15.67
CA CYS A 282 1.66 4.02 -16.35
C CYS A 282 1.34 2.84 -15.43
N SER A 283 1.63 2.93 -14.13
CA SER A 283 1.24 1.88 -13.17
C SER A 283 -0.26 1.75 -12.94
N GLN A 284 -1.01 2.84 -13.11
CA GLN A 284 -2.42 2.94 -12.72
C GLN A 284 -3.37 3.02 -13.93
N VAL A 285 -2.90 3.33 -15.13
CA VAL A 285 -3.74 3.55 -16.32
C VAL A 285 -4.62 2.33 -16.68
N GLU A 286 -4.11 1.11 -16.51
CA GLU A 286 -4.91 -0.11 -16.71
C GLU A 286 -6.05 -0.24 -15.69
N ALA A 287 -5.81 0.14 -14.44
CA ALA A 287 -6.83 0.13 -13.39
C ALA A 287 -7.84 1.27 -13.60
N ALA A 288 -7.36 2.44 -14.02
CA ALA A 288 -8.17 3.60 -14.35
C ALA A 288 -9.16 3.31 -15.49
N THR A 289 -8.70 2.70 -16.58
CA THR A 289 -9.56 2.30 -17.70
C THR A 289 -10.58 1.23 -17.30
N LYS A 290 -10.19 0.24 -16.48
CA LYS A 290 -11.14 -0.73 -15.90
C LYS A 290 -12.19 -0.07 -15.02
N HIS A 291 -11.79 0.89 -14.20
CA HIS A 291 -12.73 1.63 -13.34
C HIS A 291 -13.68 2.47 -14.18
N LEU A 292 -13.18 3.14 -15.22
CA LEU A 292 -13.99 3.87 -16.18
C LEU A 292 -15.02 2.94 -16.87
N ASP A 293 -14.62 1.76 -17.34
CA ASP A 293 -15.53 0.78 -17.94
C ASP A 293 -16.62 0.34 -16.96
N LYS A 294 -16.23 0.02 -15.72
CA LYS A 294 -17.14 -0.38 -14.65
C LYS A 294 -18.18 0.71 -14.39
N VAL A 295 -17.73 1.94 -14.15
CA VAL A 295 -18.61 3.09 -13.91
C VAL A 295 -19.55 3.32 -15.09
N THR A 296 -19.03 3.28 -16.32
CA THR A 296 -19.81 3.47 -17.56
C THR A 296 -20.88 2.38 -17.75
N SER A 297 -20.59 1.14 -17.36
CA SER A 297 -21.55 0.03 -17.43
C SER A 297 -22.65 0.11 -16.37
N THR A 298 -22.38 0.77 -15.24
CA THR A 298 -23.32 0.90 -14.12
C THR A 298 -24.15 2.19 -14.14
N HIS A 299 -23.63 3.26 -14.75
CA HIS A 299 -24.21 4.60 -14.72
C HIS A 299 -24.45 5.11 -16.16
N GLU A 300 -25.69 4.96 -16.65
CA GLU A 300 -26.05 5.36 -18.02
C GLU A 300 -25.93 6.88 -18.25
N ASP A 301 -26.15 7.69 -17.20
CA ASP A 301 -25.96 9.14 -17.24
C ASP A 301 -24.49 9.52 -17.46
N VAL A 302 -23.56 8.82 -16.81
CA VAL A 302 -22.11 8.98 -17.03
C VAL A 302 -21.75 8.57 -18.46
N LYS A 303 -22.30 7.46 -18.95
CA LYS A 303 -22.05 6.97 -20.31
C LYS A 303 -22.49 7.98 -21.37
N MET A 304 -23.72 8.48 -21.30
CA MET A 304 -24.21 9.54 -22.18
C MET A 304 -23.33 10.80 -22.08
N LYS A 305 -22.88 11.14 -20.86
CA LYS A 305 -22.00 12.30 -20.66
C LYS A 305 -20.65 12.10 -21.33
N LEU A 306 -20.06 10.91 -21.27
CA LEU A 306 -18.80 10.59 -21.95
C LEU A 306 -18.92 10.71 -23.47
N GLU A 307 -20.02 10.24 -24.05
CA GLU A 307 -20.31 10.40 -25.49
C GLU A 307 -20.42 11.89 -25.87
N GLU A 308 -21.16 12.69 -25.08
CA GLU A 308 -21.25 14.15 -25.28
C GLU A 308 -19.87 14.83 -25.19
N CYS A 309 -19.03 14.42 -24.24
CA CYS A 309 -17.68 14.95 -24.07
C CYS A 309 -16.78 14.60 -25.26
N SER A 310 -16.83 13.35 -25.74
CA SER A 310 -16.10 12.91 -26.93
C SER A 310 -16.50 13.67 -28.18
N MET A 311 -17.82 13.85 -28.40
CA MET A 311 -18.34 14.67 -29.51
C MET A 311 -17.84 16.11 -29.46
N ARG A 312 -17.77 16.72 -28.27
CA ARG A 312 -17.26 18.10 -28.11
C ARG A 312 -15.76 18.23 -28.26
N ALA A 313 -14.99 17.23 -27.82
CA ALA A 313 -13.54 17.28 -27.80
C ALA A 313 -12.92 16.96 -29.16
N ASN A 314 -13.48 15.99 -29.89
CA ASN A 314 -12.86 15.44 -31.10
C ASN A 314 -13.89 14.86 -32.10
N SER A 315 -15.14 15.34 -32.07
CA SER A 315 -16.22 14.88 -32.97
C SER A 315 -16.51 13.38 -32.88
N GLY A 316 -16.26 12.76 -31.72
CA GLY A 316 -16.52 11.34 -31.49
C GLY A 316 -15.44 10.41 -32.04
N ARG A 317 -14.30 10.94 -32.49
CA ARG A 317 -13.21 10.14 -33.07
C ARG A 317 -12.46 9.33 -32.02
N PHE A 318 -12.29 9.86 -30.82
CA PHE A 318 -11.58 9.19 -29.72
C PHE A 318 -12.39 9.29 -28.43
N SER A 319 -12.56 8.14 -27.76
CA SER A 319 -13.19 8.05 -26.45
C SER A 319 -12.23 8.51 -25.34
N LEU A 320 -12.74 8.71 -24.12
CA LEU A 320 -11.87 9.02 -22.97
C LEU A 320 -10.89 7.86 -22.69
N ARG A 321 -11.33 6.62 -22.89
CA ARG A 321 -10.49 5.43 -22.72
C ARG A 321 -9.27 5.48 -23.63
N ASP A 322 -9.48 5.80 -24.90
CA ASP A 322 -8.43 5.92 -25.91
C ASP A 322 -7.43 7.02 -25.54
N LEU A 323 -7.95 8.18 -25.15
CA LEU A 323 -7.14 9.35 -24.77
C LEU A 323 -6.28 9.11 -23.51
N LEU A 324 -6.71 8.24 -22.59
CA LEU A 324 -5.92 7.88 -21.41
C LEU A 324 -4.72 6.98 -21.75
N MET A 325 -4.68 6.35 -22.93
CA MET A 325 -3.52 5.54 -23.35
C MET A 325 -2.40 6.41 -23.98
N VAL A 326 -2.75 7.59 -24.49
CA VAL A 326 -1.83 8.50 -25.21
C VAL A 326 -0.59 8.89 -24.39
N PRO A 327 -0.68 9.21 -23.08
CA PRO A 327 0.52 9.58 -22.30
C PRO A 327 1.56 8.46 -22.23
N MET A 328 1.11 7.20 -22.07
CA MET A 328 2.02 6.05 -22.03
C MET A 328 2.77 5.89 -23.36
N GLN A 329 2.12 6.16 -24.49
CA GLN A 329 2.78 6.17 -25.80
C GLN A 329 3.76 7.32 -25.94
N ARG A 330 3.37 8.55 -25.52
CA ARG A 330 4.22 9.74 -25.70
C ARG A 330 5.60 9.59 -25.07
N VAL A 331 5.67 9.10 -23.82
CA VAL A 331 6.94 8.98 -23.10
C VAL A 331 7.92 8.01 -23.80
N LEU A 332 7.40 7.02 -24.53
CA LEU A 332 8.18 6.06 -25.31
C LEU A 332 8.66 6.62 -26.67
N LYS A 333 8.10 7.72 -27.16
CA LYS A 333 8.49 8.31 -28.45
C LYS A 333 9.67 9.27 -28.35
N TYR A 334 9.97 9.84 -27.17
CA TYR A 334 11.06 10.82 -27.02
C TYR A 334 12.43 10.30 -27.45
N HIS A 335 12.77 9.06 -27.08
CA HIS A 335 14.06 8.49 -27.48
C HIS A 335 14.12 8.19 -28.98
N LEU A 336 13.00 7.87 -29.63
CA LEU A 336 12.94 7.65 -31.08
C LEU A 336 13.14 8.97 -31.84
N LEU A 337 12.45 10.02 -31.41
CA LEU A 337 12.57 11.37 -31.98
C LEU A 337 14.00 11.92 -31.84
N LEU A 338 14.61 11.79 -30.65
CA LEU A 338 16.00 12.21 -30.43
C LEU A 338 17.00 11.35 -31.22
N GLN A 339 16.73 10.05 -31.38
CA GLN A 339 17.57 9.15 -32.17
C GLN A 339 17.61 9.57 -33.64
N GLU A 340 16.47 9.92 -34.23
CA GLU A 340 16.43 10.40 -35.62
C GLU A 340 17.08 11.80 -35.74
N LEU A 341 16.91 12.69 -34.75
CA LEU A 341 17.60 13.99 -34.73
C LEU A 341 19.13 13.84 -34.66
N VAL A 342 19.65 12.94 -33.81
CA VAL A 342 21.09 12.65 -33.69
C VAL A 342 21.68 12.13 -35.01
N LYS A 343 20.92 11.33 -35.75
CA LYS A 343 21.34 10.75 -37.04
C LYS A 343 21.58 11.83 -38.09
N HIS A 344 20.74 12.87 -38.13
CA HIS A 344 20.84 13.98 -39.09
C HIS A 344 21.64 15.19 -38.58
N THR A 345 22.16 15.14 -37.35
CA THR A 345 23.05 16.18 -36.80
C THR A 345 24.50 15.95 -37.24
N VAL A 346 25.09 16.97 -37.86
CA VAL A 346 26.44 16.95 -38.44
C VAL A 346 27.50 17.44 -37.44
N ASP A 347 27.20 18.48 -36.65
CA ASP A 347 28.13 19.01 -35.65
C ASP A 347 28.43 17.96 -34.57
N GLN A 348 29.71 17.70 -34.33
CA GLN A 348 30.13 16.62 -33.44
C GLN A 348 29.82 16.91 -31.97
N GLN A 349 29.99 18.16 -31.52
CA GLN A 349 29.75 18.54 -30.14
C GLN A 349 28.25 18.53 -29.82
N GLU A 350 27.43 19.06 -30.72
CA GLU A 350 25.97 19.01 -30.62
C GLU A 350 25.47 17.55 -30.62
N LYS A 351 26.04 16.71 -31.49
CA LYS A 351 25.70 15.29 -31.56
C LYS A 351 26.01 14.54 -30.26
N GLU A 352 27.12 14.85 -29.60
CA GLU A 352 27.48 14.27 -28.28
C GLU A 352 26.53 14.75 -27.18
N ASN A 353 26.18 16.04 -27.19
CA ASN A 353 25.20 16.60 -26.27
C ASN A 353 23.82 15.94 -26.45
N LEU A 354 23.34 15.81 -27.69
CA LEU A 354 22.07 15.14 -28.01
C LEU A 354 22.09 13.65 -27.68
N ARG A 355 23.23 12.95 -27.82
CA ARG A 355 23.37 11.56 -27.35
C ARG A 355 23.16 11.44 -25.85
N THR A 356 23.64 12.41 -25.07
CA THR A 356 23.41 12.44 -23.61
C THR A 356 21.92 12.60 -23.29
N ALA A 357 21.21 13.44 -24.03
CA ALA A 357 19.74 13.56 -23.91
C ALA A 357 19.00 12.30 -24.37
N LEU A 358 19.46 11.65 -25.46
CA LEU A 358 18.93 10.38 -25.94
C LEU A 358 19.05 9.29 -24.87
N ASP A 359 20.22 9.16 -24.25
CA ASP A 359 20.45 8.19 -23.17
C ASP A 359 19.57 8.50 -21.95
N ALA A 360 19.35 9.77 -21.63
CA ALA A 360 18.42 10.19 -20.58
C ALA A 360 16.97 9.76 -20.87
N MET A 361 16.49 9.91 -22.11
CA MET A 361 15.12 9.50 -22.51
C MET A 361 14.97 7.98 -22.64
N ARG A 362 16.04 7.27 -23.05
CA ARG A 362 16.06 5.79 -23.00
C ARG A 362 15.98 5.27 -21.57
N ASP A 363 16.71 5.90 -20.64
CA ASP A 363 16.64 5.55 -19.21
C ASP A 363 15.25 5.81 -18.63
N LEU A 364 14.57 6.90 -19.05
CA LEU A 364 13.19 7.18 -18.67
C LEU A 364 12.23 6.09 -19.18
N ALA A 365 12.32 5.71 -20.45
CA ALA A 365 11.49 4.65 -21.03
C ALA A 365 11.69 3.31 -20.29
N GLN A 366 12.94 2.93 -20.02
CA GLN A 366 13.26 1.76 -19.22
C GLN A 366 12.67 1.85 -17.81
N CYS A 367 12.73 3.02 -17.17
CA CYS A 367 12.15 3.22 -15.85
C CYS A 367 10.63 2.99 -15.83
N VAL A 368 9.90 3.49 -16.84
CA VAL A 368 8.45 3.25 -16.97
C VAL A 368 8.15 1.76 -17.10
N ASN A 369 8.91 1.04 -17.92
CA ASN A 369 8.75 -0.40 -18.10
C ASN A 369 9.01 -1.19 -16.80
N GLU A 370 10.05 -0.83 -16.04
CA GLU A 370 10.31 -1.44 -14.74
C GLU A 370 9.19 -1.17 -13.73
N VAL A 371 8.59 0.01 -13.75
CA VAL A 371 7.45 0.32 -12.87
C VAL A 371 6.26 -0.58 -13.23
N LYS A 372 5.95 -0.79 -14.52
CA LYS A 372 4.90 -1.73 -14.94
C LYS A 372 5.21 -3.15 -14.45
N ARG A 373 6.42 -3.64 -14.70
CA ARG A 373 6.88 -4.96 -14.28
C ARG A 373 6.78 -5.17 -12.76
N ASP A 374 7.25 -4.19 -11.98
CA ASP A 374 7.17 -4.28 -10.51
C ASP A 374 5.72 -4.30 -10.02
N ASN A 375 4.79 -3.57 -10.67
CA ASN A 375 3.37 -3.66 -10.34
C ASN A 375 2.78 -5.04 -10.64
N GLU A 376 3.13 -5.66 -11.77
CA GLU A 376 2.73 -7.04 -12.08
C GLU A 376 3.26 -8.02 -11.04
N ILE A 377 4.52 -7.88 -10.65
CA ILE A 377 5.13 -8.67 -9.58
C ILE A 377 4.37 -8.46 -8.26
N ILE A 378 4.06 -7.22 -7.86
CA ILE A 378 3.31 -6.94 -6.63
C ILE A 378 1.90 -7.56 -6.68
N ARG A 379 1.21 -7.51 -7.84
CA ARG A 379 -0.09 -8.17 -8.05
C ARG A 379 0.04 -9.70 -7.92
N GLN A 380 1.09 -10.28 -8.48
CA GLN A 380 1.40 -11.71 -8.35
C GLN A 380 1.62 -12.10 -6.89
N ILE A 381 2.45 -11.34 -6.16
CA ILE A 381 2.71 -11.55 -4.73
C ILE A 381 1.42 -11.44 -3.92
N THR A 382 0.58 -10.46 -4.22
CA THR A 382 -0.73 -10.31 -3.56
C THR A 382 -1.61 -11.53 -3.81
N THR A 383 -1.61 -12.06 -5.04
CA THR A 383 -2.35 -13.28 -5.38
C THR A 383 -1.82 -14.48 -4.59
N PHE A 384 -0.50 -14.66 -4.51
CA PHE A 384 0.10 -15.71 -3.67
C PHE A 384 -0.30 -15.56 -2.19
N GLN A 385 -0.25 -14.34 -1.67
CA GLN A 385 -0.58 -14.06 -0.26
C GLN A 385 -2.04 -14.39 0.08
N LEU A 386 -2.97 -14.14 -0.85
CA LEU A 386 -4.39 -14.47 -0.66
C LEU A 386 -4.66 -15.98 -0.67
N CYS A 387 -3.80 -16.78 -1.31
CA CYS A 387 -3.94 -18.23 -1.38
C CYS A 387 -3.23 -18.98 -0.24
N ILE A 388 -2.32 -18.33 0.50
CA ILE A 388 -1.54 -18.95 1.58
C ILE A 388 -2.12 -18.59 2.95
N GLU A 389 -2.66 -19.59 3.64
CA GLU A 389 -3.15 -19.49 5.01
C GLU A 389 -1.99 -19.52 6.03
N ASN A 390 -2.22 -18.95 7.23
CA ASN A 390 -1.26 -18.88 8.35
C ASN A 390 0.01 -18.05 8.11
N MET A 391 -0.07 -17.03 7.26
CA MET A 391 0.98 -16.03 7.10
C MET A 391 0.95 -14.99 8.23
N SER A 392 2.12 -14.71 8.84
CA SER A 392 2.30 -13.68 9.88
C SER A 392 2.84 -12.35 9.34
N GLN A 393 3.42 -12.35 8.14
CA GLN A 393 4.09 -11.21 7.51
C GLN A 393 3.72 -11.09 6.03
N SER A 394 3.91 -9.91 5.44
CA SER A 394 3.66 -9.68 4.01
C SER A 394 4.74 -10.37 3.15
N LEU A 395 4.33 -11.07 2.09
CA LEU A 395 5.25 -11.84 1.24
C LEU A 395 6.30 -10.98 0.55
N ALA A 396 5.98 -9.73 0.21
CA ALA A 396 6.96 -8.91 -0.49
C ALA A 396 8.06 -8.37 0.43
N LEU A 397 8.05 -8.62 1.74
CA LEU A 397 9.26 -8.47 2.56
C LEU A 397 10.39 -9.42 2.10
N TYR A 398 10.03 -10.53 1.45
CA TYR A 398 10.98 -11.53 0.98
C TYR A 398 11.54 -11.27 -0.42
N GLY A 399 11.17 -10.16 -1.07
CA GLY A 399 11.68 -9.78 -2.40
C GLY A 399 10.77 -10.23 -3.54
N ARG A 400 11.36 -10.44 -4.73
CA ARG A 400 10.66 -10.91 -5.92
C ARG A 400 10.54 -12.44 -5.90
N PRO A 401 9.41 -13.01 -6.36
CA PRO A 401 9.26 -14.44 -6.56
C PRO A 401 10.24 -14.92 -7.65
N LYS A 402 10.72 -16.16 -7.52
CA LYS A 402 11.68 -16.80 -8.42
C LYS A 402 11.10 -17.99 -9.15
N ILE A 403 10.52 -18.91 -8.38
CA ILE A 403 9.89 -20.11 -8.88
C ILE A 403 8.92 -20.64 -7.83
N ASP A 404 7.88 -21.30 -8.28
CA ASP A 404 6.94 -22.01 -7.44
C ASP A 404 6.59 -23.37 -8.04
N GLY A 405 6.28 -24.34 -7.18
CA GLY A 405 5.88 -25.67 -7.63
C GLY A 405 6.03 -26.77 -6.60
N GLU A 406 5.73 -27.99 -7.04
CA GLU A 406 5.76 -29.20 -6.22
C GLU A 406 7.19 -29.77 -6.07
N PHE A 407 7.57 -30.10 -4.84
CA PHE A 407 8.80 -30.83 -4.52
C PHE A 407 8.61 -31.72 -3.30
N LYS A 408 9.55 -32.64 -3.09
CA LYS A 408 9.63 -33.44 -1.86
C LYS A 408 10.72 -32.88 -0.96
N ILE A 409 10.44 -32.68 0.32
CA ILE A 409 11.40 -32.17 1.30
C ILE A 409 11.66 -33.17 2.41
N CYS A 410 12.90 -33.23 2.87
CA CYS A 410 13.32 -33.98 4.06
C CYS A 410 14.09 -33.03 4.99
N SER A 411 13.93 -33.19 6.30
CA SER A 411 14.74 -32.47 7.30
C SER A 411 15.39 -33.44 8.27
N LEU A 412 16.35 -32.99 9.07
CA LEU A 412 16.98 -33.83 10.10
C LEU A 412 15.96 -34.42 11.09
N GLU A 413 14.92 -33.65 11.43
CA GLU A 413 13.84 -34.09 12.33
C GLU A 413 12.89 -35.07 11.65
N LYS A 414 12.63 -34.88 10.34
CA LYS A 414 11.69 -35.67 9.54
C LYS A 414 12.42 -36.35 8.40
N LYS A 415 12.95 -37.54 8.69
CA LYS A 415 13.72 -38.37 7.74
C LYS A 415 12.91 -38.96 6.58
N SER A 416 11.59 -38.76 6.55
CA SER A 416 10.73 -39.21 5.44
C SER A 416 10.51 -38.09 4.43
N LYS A 417 10.63 -38.39 3.13
CA LYS A 417 10.30 -37.44 2.04
C LYS A 417 8.84 -36.99 2.15
N GLN A 418 8.61 -35.69 2.26
CA GLN A 418 7.28 -35.10 2.39
C GLN A 418 6.89 -34.33 1.13
N ASP A 419 5.71 -34.62 0.56
CA ASP A 419 5.18 -33.86 -0.57
C ASP A 419 4.76 -32.46 -0.13
N ARG A 420 5.34 -31.44 -0.78
CA ARG A 420 5.10 -30.03 -0.49
C ARG A 420 4.99 -29.23 -1.78
N TYR A 421 4.37 -28.08 -1.65
CA TYR A 421 4.40 -27.01 -2.64
C TYR A 421 5.25 -25.90 -2.07
N GLY A 422 6.11 -25.24 -2.82
CA GLY A 422 6.77 -24.05 -2.29
C GLY A 422 6.88 -22.91 -3.25
N PHE A 423 7.11 -21.74 -2.65
CA PHE A 423 7.32 -20.48 -3.33
C PHE A 423 8.69 -19.95 -2.93
N LEU A 424 9.60 -19.90 -3.89
CA LEU A 424 10.92 -19.32 -3.70
C LEU A 424 10.85 -17.82 -3.99
N PHE A 425 11.34 -17.02 -3.05
CA PHE A 425 11.55 -15.59 -3.17
C PHE A 425 13.05 -15.27 -3.01
N ASP A 426 13.46 -14.04 -3.31
CA ASP A 426 14.87 -13.60 -3.11
C ASP A 426 15.40 -13.94 -1.71
N LYS A 427 14.60 -13.80 -0.65
CA LYS A 427 15.04 -13.94 0.76
C LYS A 427 14.51 -15.17 1.49
N ALA A 428 13.51 -15.87 0.95
CA ALA A 428 12.86 -16.97 1.66
C ALA A 428 12.29 -18.03 0.72
N LEU A 429 12.26 -19.28 1.18
CA LEU A 429 11.43 -20.35 0.63
C LEU A 429 10.24 -20.58 1.55
N LEU A 430 9.03 -20.41 1.03
CA LEU A 430 7.81 -20.78 1.73
C LEU A 430 7.45 -22.21 1.37
N VAL A 431 7.35 -23.08 2.37
CA VAL A 431 6.99 -24.48 2.21
C VAL A 431 5.56 -24.68 2.69
N CYS A 432 4.68 -25.00 1.74
CA CYS A 432 3.25 -25.11 1.92
C CYS A 432 2.77 -26.55 1.75
N LYS A 433 1.64 -26.86 2.38
CA LYS A 433 0.87 -28.09 2.14
C LYS A 433 -0.44 -27.72 1.46
N LYS A 434 -0.73 -28.36 0.33
CA LYS A 434 -2.00 -28.18 -0.38
C LYS A 434 -3.18 -28.69 0.47
N ARG A 435 -4.22 -27.86 0.60
CA ARG A 435 -5.51 -28.25 1.19
C ARG A 435 -6.52 -28.56 0.09
N SER A 436 -7.77 -28.88 0.45
CA SER A 436 -8.85 -29.08 -0.52
C SER A 436 -9.16 -27.76 -1.25
N GLY A 437 -9.06 -27.75 -2.59
CA GLY A 437 -9.30 -26.56 -3.41
C GLY A 437 -8.00 -25.85 -3.84
N GLU A 438 -8.04 -24.51 -3.88
CA GLU A 438 -6.91 -23.65 -4.26
C GLU A 438 -6.11 -23.09 -3.07
N SER A 439 -6.53 -23.36 -1.82
CA SER A 439 -5.83 -22.85 -0.63
C SER A 439 -4.62 -23.71 -0.23
N LEU A 440 -3.56 -23.02 0.17
CA LEU A 440 -2.29 -23.58 0.59
C LEU A 440 -2.05 -23.22 2.05
N GLU A 441 -1.63 -24.17 2.87
CA GLU A 441 -1.30 -23.91 4.26
C GLU A 441 0.21 -23.80 4.43
N LEU A 442 0.69 -22.67 4.95
CA LEU A 442 2.10 -22.52 5.29
C LEU A 442 2.49 -23.51 6.39
N LYS A 443 3.53 -24.31 6.14
CA LYS A 443 4.09 -25.26 7.10
C LYS A 443 5.43 -24.81 7.64
N GLU A 444 6.25 -24.20 6.79
CA GLU A 444 7.61 -23.82 7.14
C GLU A 444 8.03 -22.60 6.32
N LEU A 445 8.75 -21.68 6.94
CA LEU A 445 9.34 -20.51 6.31
C LEU A 445 10.85 -20.61 6.48
N ILE A 446 11.57 -20.80 5.38
CA ILE A 446 13.02 -20.98 5.37
C ILE A 446 13.66 -19.68 4.88
N GLU A 447 14.23 -18.90 5.81
CA GLU A 447 14.95 -17.67 5.48
C GLU A 447 16.33 -17.97 4.90
N LEU A 448 16.54 -17.63 3.63
CA LEU A 448 17.74 -18.03 2.87
C LEU A 448 19.04 -17.41 3.40
N GLN A 449 18.97 -16.30 4.15
CA GLN A 449 20.14 -15.68 4.78
C GLN A 449 20.91 -16.61 5.72
N HIS A 450 20.25 -17.63 6.25
CA HIS A 450 20.84 -18.59 7.18
C HIS A 450 21.35 -19.87 6.51
N TYR A 451 21.15 -20.04 5.20
CA TYR A 451 21.44 -21.27 4.50
C TYR A 451 22.44 -21.08 3.36
N GLN A 452 23.23 -22.12 3.11
CA GLN A 452 24.06 -22.24 1.91
C GLN A 452 23.57 -23.41 1.06
N LEU A 453 23.65 -23.27 -0.26
CA LEU A 453 23.34 -24.35 -1.18
C LEU A 453 24.52 -25.30 -1.37
N ARG A 454 24.20 -26.58 -1.47
CA ARG A 454 25.14 -27.61 -1.89
C ARG A 454 24.47 -28.55 -2.86
N ASP A 455 25.01 -28.61 -4.07
CA ASP A 455 24.60 -29.58 -5.06
C ASP A 455 25.18 -30.97 -4.76
N GLU A 456 24.35 -32.00 -4.87
CA GLU A 456 24.76 -33.40 -4.76
C GLU A 456 24.59 -34.11 -6.11
N PRO A 457 25.69 -34.52 -6.76
CA PRO A 457 25.66 -35.20 -8.05
C PRO A 457 25.30 -36.69 -7.93
N THR A 458 25.18 -37.22 -6.71
CA THR A 458 25.00 -38.65 -6.42
C THR A 458 23.72 -39.27 -7.00
N GLY A 459 22.76 -38.45 -7.48
CA GLY A 459 21.56 -38.89 -8.20
C GLY A 459 21.62 -38.82 -9.74
N GLU A 460 22.69 -38.30 -10.35
CA GLU A 460 22.72 -38.06 -11.82
C GLU A 460 22.74 -39.36 -12.67
N LYS A 461 23.07 -40.51 -12.08
CA LYS A 461 23.13 -41.80 -12.79
C LYS A 461 21.82 -42.59 -12.78
N ASP A 462 20.86 -42.21 -11.94
CA ASP A 462 19.61 -42.97 -11.73
C ASP A 462 18.45 -42.17 -12.34
N SER A 463 17.93 -42.60 -13.49
CA SER A 463 16.81 -41.94 -14.20
C SER A 463 15.44 -42.08 -13.50
N LYS A 464 15.45 -42.40 -12.20
CA LYS A 464 14.24 -42.63 -11.42
C LYS A 464 13.67 -41.30 -10.91
N LYS A 465 12.35 -41.15 -11.00
CA LYS A 465 11.63 -39.99 -10.49
C LYS A 465 11.90 -39.76 -9.00
N TRP A 466 11.98 -38.50 -8.57
CA TRP A 466 12.11 -38.09 -7.16
C TRP A 466 13.44 -38.49 -6.48
N THR A 467 14.51 -38.69 -7.27
CA THR A 467 15.87 -38.96 -6.78
C THR A 467 16.81 -37.75 -6.92
N HIS A 468 16.49 -36.81 -7.83
CA HIS A 468 17.30 -35.64 -8.10
C HIS A 468 17.21 -34.65 -6.93
N THR A 469 18.35 -34.31 -6.31
CA THR A 469 18.37 -33.54 -5.06
C THR A 469 19.53 -32.55 -4.97
N PHE A 470 19.33 -31.49 -4.17
CA PHE A 470 20.36 -30.62 -3.61
C PHE A 470 19.98 -30.24 -2.16
N LEU A 471 20.95 -29.76 -1.38
CA LEU A 471 20.79 -29.48 0.05
C LEU A 471 20.83 -27.98 0.34
N LEU A 472 20.00 -27.59 1.30
CA LEU A 472 20.11 -26.33 2.04
C LEU A 472 20.72 -26.62 3.40
N MET A 473 21.96 -26.19 3.63
CA MET A 473 22.67 -26.40 4.88
C MET A 473 22.66 -25.12 5.72
N ASP A 474 22.19 -25.20 6.97
CA ASP A 474 22.24 -24.05 7.89
C ASP A 474 23.70 -23.67 8.20
N LEU A 475 23.98 -22.37 8.15
CA LEU A 475 25.31 -21.81 8.44
C LEU A 475 25.70 -21.96 9.91
N TYR A 476 24.71 -22.09 10.82
CA TYR A 476 24.93 -22.23 12.26
C TYR A 476 24.88 -23.68 12.75
N GLY A 477 24.73 -24.66 11.84
CA GLY A 477 24.74 -26.08 12.17
C GLY A 477 23.50 -26.59 12.89
N GLN A 478 22.37 -25.86 12.86
CA GLN A 478 21.10 -26.24 13.48
C GLN A 478 20.33 -27.28 12.65
N GLY A 479 20.69 -27.45 11.37
CA GLY A 479 20.20 -28.54 10.54
C GLY A 479 20.22 -28.22 9.06
N GLY A 480 19.51 -28.99 8.25
CA GLY A 480 19.44 -28.78 6.81
C GLY A 480 18.23 -29.44 6.19
N TYR A 481 17.96 -29.06 4.95
CA TYR A 481 16.88 -29.61 4.14
C TYR A 481 17.44 -30.26 2.89
N ASP A 482 16.90 -31.44 2.59
CA ASP A 482 17.12 -32.12 1.33
C ASP A 482 15.89 -31.86 0.45
N LEU A 483 16.08 -31.21 -0.69
CA LEU A 483 15.02 -30.95 -1.66
C LEU A 483 15.12 -31.95 -2.80
N TYR A 484 14.04 -32.67 -3.10
CA TYR A 484 13.96 -33.71 -4.11
C TYR A 484 12.96 -33.33 -5.20
N PHE A 485 13.37 -33.50 -6.46
CA PHE A 485 12.61 -33.10 -7.64
C PHE A 485 12.29 -34.30 -8.53
N LYS A 486 11.19 -34.21 -9.26
CA LYS A 486 10.68 -35.29 -10.11
C LYS A 486 11.65 -35.62 -11.24
N THR A 487 12.20 -34.61 -11.92
CA THR A 487 13.12 -34.71 -13.05
C THR A 487 14.42 -33.95 -12.78
N ARG A 488 15.47 -34.22 -13.58
CA ARG A 488 16.77 -33.55 -13.45
C ARG A 488 16.67 -32.08 -13.83
N GLU A 489 15.79 -31.76 -14.76
CA GLU A 489 15.53 -30.47 -15.35
C GLU A 489 14.81 -29.57 -14.35
N LEU A 490 13.83 -30.10 -13.61
CA LEU A 490 13.23 -29.40 -12.48
C LEU A 490 14.26 -29.12 -11.38
N LYS A 491 15.12 -30.09 -11.03
CA LYS A 491 16.22 -29.85 -10.08
C LYS A 491 17.09 -28.69 -10.55
N LYS A 492 17.52 -28.70 -11.82
CA LYS A 492 18.37 -27.67 -12.42
C LYS A 492 17.70 -26.30 -12.38
N LYS A 493 16.44 -26.18 -12.80
CA LYS A 493 15.67 -24.93 -12.75
C LYS A 493 15.58 -24.38 -11.33
N TRP A 494 15.20 -25.21 -10.35
CA TRP A 494 15.13 -24.77 -8.96
C TRP A 494 16.49 -24.33 -8.44
N LEU A 495 17.54 -25.11 -8.70
CA LEU A 495 18.92 -24.82 -8.29
C LEU A 495 19.39 -23.44 -8.81
N GLU A 496 19.22 -23.17 -10.10
CA GLU A 496 19.55 -21.88 -10.73
C GLU A 496 18.78 -20.73 -10.08
N GLN A 497 17.49 -20.91 -9.78
CA GLN A 497 16.66 -19.88 -9.13
C GLN A 497 17.08 -19.62 -7.67
N PHE A 498 17.53 -20.64 -6.95
CA PHE A 498 18.14 -20.49 -5.62
C PHE A 498 19.47 -19.73 -5.69
N GLU A 499 20.33 -20.05 -6.66
CA GLU A 499 21.58 -19.32 -6.88
C GLU A 499 21.32 -17.84 -7.23
N MET A 500 20.31 -17.56 -8.05
CA MET A 500 19.87 -16.19 -8.36
C MET A 500 19.37 -15.45 -7.10
N ALA A 501 18.56 -16.10 -6.26
CA ALA A 501 18.07 -15.53 -5.00
C ALA A 501 19.23 -15.18 -4.05
N LEU A 502 20.15 -16.12 -3.82
CA LEU A 502 21.34 -15.90 -2.99
C LEU A 502 22.26 -14.81 -3.56
N SER A 503 22.45 -14.77 -4.88
CA SER A 503 23.20 -13.72 -5.57
C SER A 503 22.55 -12.34 -5.41
N ASN A 504 21.23 -12.25 -5.28
CA ASN A 504 20.56 -10.98 -4.99
C ASN A 504 20.70 -10.58 -3.52
N MET A 505 20.68 -11.52 -2.59
CA MET A 505 20.91 -11.21 -1.18
C MET A 505 22.36 -10.75 -0.92
N CYS A 506 23.31 -11.45 -1.54
CA CYS A 506 24.74 -11.28 -1.36
C CYS A 506 25.42 -11.07 -2.73
N PRO A 507 25.19 -9.92 -3.39
CA PRO A 507 25.78 -9.67 -4.70
C PRO A 507 27.31 -9.54 -4.62
N GLU A 508 27.95 -9.79 -5.75
CA GLU A 508 29.36 -9.46 -5.93
C GLU A 508 29.61 -7.99 -5.58
N ASN A 509 30.69 -7.71 -4.85
CA ASN A 509 31.03 -6.36 -4.38
C ASN A 509 30.07 -5.74 -3.36
N SER A 510 29.18 -6.51 -2.71
CA SER A 510 28.33 -6.05 -1.60
C SER A 510 29.08 -5.38 -0.45
N THR A 511 30.33 -5.79 -0.21
CA THR A 511 31.23 -5.24 0.82
C THR A 511 32.44 -4.48 0.25
N ALA A 512 32.46 -4.23 -1.07
CA ALA A 512 33.55 -3.52 -1.71
C ALA A 512 33.70 -2.10 -1.14
N ASN A 513 34.94 -1.60 -1.14
CA ASN A 513 35.28 -0.25 -0.71
C ASN A 513 34.76 0.12 0.70
N GLY A 514 34.60 -0.88 1.59
CA GLY A 514 34.17 -0.71 2.99
C GLY A 514 32.66 -0.58 3.21
N HIS A 515 31.86 -0.76 2.16
CA HIS A 515 30.40 -0.70 2.22
C HIS A 515 29.79 -1.98 2.82
N GLU A 516 28.48 -1.94 3.01
CA GLU A 516 27.66 -3.07 3.42
C GLU A 516 26.29 -2.91 2.75
N PHE A 517 26.23 -3.26 1.46
CA PHE A 517 25.05 -3.11 0.62
C PHE A 517 24.03 -4.20 0.90
N GLN A 518 22.77 -3.78 1.08
CA GLN A 518 21.63 -4.68 1.29
C GLN A 518 20.53 -4.33 0.29
N MET A 519 19.80 -5.35 -0.18
CA MET A 519 18.62 -5.16 -1.02
C MET A 519 17.64 -4.19 -0.36
N HIS A 520 17.19 -3.18 -1.10
CA HIS A 520 16.36 -2.12 -0.54
C HIS A 520 15.26 -1.68 -1.51
N CYS A 521 14.10 -1.36 -0.96
CA CYS A 521 13.00 -0.72 -1.66
C CYS A 521 13.08 0.78 -1.37
N PHE A 522 13.29 1.60 -2.39
CA PHE A 522 13.34 3.05 -2.29
C PHE A 522 11.94 3.63 -2.51
N GLU A 523 11.44 4.41 -1.55
CA GLU A 523 10.13 5.08 -1.68
C GLU A 523 10.23 6.33 -2.55
N ASP A 524 11.37 7.02 -2.50
CA ASP A 524 11.66 8.21 -3.28
C ASP A 524 12.49 7.88 -4.52
N THR A 525 12.30 8.67 -5.58
CA THR A 525 13.18 8.68 -6.76
C THR A 525 14.64 8.79 -6.34
N THR A 526 15.42 7.77 -6.67
CA THR A 526 16.81 7.65 -6.24
C THR A 526 17.72 7.33 -7.42
N SER A 527 18.85 8.04 -7.54
CA SER A 527 19.87 7.79 -8.56
C SER A 527 21.04 6.98 -8.00
N CYS A 528 21.59 6.10 -8.82
CA CYS A 528 22.76 5.31 -8.48
C CYS A 528 24.00 6.20 -8.30
N LYS A 529 24.73 5.99 -7.21
CA LYS A 529 25.91 6.81 -6.91
C LYS A 529 27.10 6.54 -7.85
N ALA A 530 27.12 5.41 -8.54
CA ALA A 530 28.18 5.08 -9.50
C ALA A 530 27.89 5.61 -10.92
N CYS A 531 26.75 5.24 -11.51
CA CYS A 531 26.43 5.57 -12.90
C CYS A 531 25.54 6.81 -13.09
N GLN A 532 25.03 7.40 -12.01
CA GLN A 532 24.06 8.52 -12.01
C GLN A 532 22.72 8.23 -12.72
N MET A 533 22.50 7.01 -13.20
CA MET A 533 21.20 6.58 -13.73
C MET A 533 20.23 6.27 -12.59
N LEU A 534 18.93 6.29 -12.89
CA LEU A 534 17.90 6.04 -11.90
C LEU A 534 17.90 4.58 -11.43
N LEU A 535 17.59 4.37 -10.15
CA LEU A 535 17.19 3.06 -9.65
C LEU A 535 15.74 2.84 -10.09
N ARG A 536 15.59 2.03 -11.15
CA ARG A 536 14.34 1.87 -11.88
C ARG A 536 13.36 0.98 -11.12
N GLY A 537 12.08 1.26 -11.27
CA GLY A 537 10.99 0.51 -10.63
C GLY A 537 10.54 1.07 -9.29
N ILE A 538 9.63 0.35 -8.65
CA ILE A 538 9.02 0.71 -7.36
C ILE A 538 9.25 -0.35 -6.27
N PHE A 539 9.87 -1.48 -6.61
CA PHE A 539 10.02 -2.60 -5.70
C PHE A 539 11.44 -3.17 -5.77
N TYR A 540 12.20 -3.14 -4.68
CA TYR A 540 13.59 -3.64 -4.65
C TYR A 540 14.45 -3.20 -5.86
N GLN A 541 14.49 -1.88 -6.12
CA GLN A 541 15.15 -1.30 -7.29
C GLN A 541 16.67 -1.47 -7.29
N GLY A 542 17.26 -1.74 -6.12
CA GLY A 542 18.70 -1.89 -5.98
C GLY A 542 19.12 -2.08 -4.53
N TYR A 543 20.29 -1.54 -4.21
CA TYR A 543 20.95 -1.77 -2.93
C TYR A 543 21.24 -0.46 -2.21
N ARG A 544 21.14 -0.51 -0.88
CA ARG A 544 21.50 0.59 0.00
C ARG A 544 22.56 0.15 0.99
N CYS A 545 23.63 0.92 1.12
CA CYS A 545 24.65 0.67 2.12
C CYS A 545 24.08 0.95 3.52
N SER A 546 24.15 -0.03 4.42
CA SER A 546 23.65 0.12 5.80
C SER A 546 24.40 1.21 6.57
N ARG A 547 25.67 1.45 6.20
CA ARG A 547 26.61 2.40 6.84
C ARG A 547 26.47 3.83 6.35
N CYS A 548 26.68 4.07 5.04
CA CYS A 548 26.73 5.42 4.47
C CYS A 548 25.45 5.83 3.73
N LYS A 549 24.47 4.92 3.63
CA LYS A 549 23.17 5.13 2.97
C LYS A 549 23.22 5.40 1.47
N MET A 550 24.39 5.30 0.84
CA MET A 550 24.52 5.36 -0.62
C MET A 550 23.72 4.26 -1.30
N ALA A 551 23.18 4.59 -2.46
CA ALA A 551 22.31 3.74 -3.26
C ALA A 551 22.99 3.36 -4.59
N ALA A 552 22.83 2.12 -5.04
CA ALA A 552 23.42 1.65 -6.30
C ALA A 552 22.70 0.43 -6.91
N HIS A 553 22.82 0.26 -8.23
CA HIS A 553 22.43 -0.97 -8.93
C HIS A 553 23.34 -2.15 -8.54
N LYS A 554 22.89 -3.38 -8.81
CA LYS A 554 23.64 -4.62 -8.52
C LYS A 554 25.02 -4.63 -9.19
N GLU A 555 25.06 -4.24 -10.46
CA GLU A 555 26.24 -4.14 -11.34
C GLU A 555 27.09 -2.89 -11.10
N CYS A 556 26.66 -2.02 -10.18
CA CYS A 556 27.33 -0.76 -9.87
C CYS A 556 28.10 -0.79 -8.54
N LEU A 557 27.90 -1.80 -7.69
CA LEU A 557 28.39 -1.82 -6.30
C LEU A 557 29.91 -1.62 -6.20
N GLY A 558 30.70 -2.30 -7.04
CA GLY A 558 32.17 -2.16 -7.05
C GLY A 558 32.68 -0.80 -7.52
N ARG A 559 31.86 -0.03 -8.26
CA ARG A 559 32.19 1.31 -8.78
C ARG A 559 31.76 2.44 -7.83
N VAL A 560 31.09 2.13 -6.73
CA VAL A 560 30.69 3.14 -5.75
C VAL A 560 31.93 3.65 -5.00
N PRO A 561 32.11 4.99 -4.85
CA PRO A 561 33.22 5.56 -4.08
C PRO A 561 33.29 5.00 -2.66
N ALA A 562 34.47 5.01 -2.05
CA ALA A 562 34.70 4.40 -0.74
C ALA A 562 33.74 4.87 0.37
N CYS A 563 33.39 3.93 1.26
CA CYS A 563 32.49 4.17 2.36
C CYS A 563 33.15 5.09 3.40
N GLY A 564 32.74 6.37 3.44
CA GLY A 564 33.18 7.33 4.45
C GLY A 564 32.25 7.37 5.66
N ARG A 565 32.81 7.33 6.88
CA ARG A 565 32.14 7.87 8.07
C ARG A 565 32.35 9.40 8.06
N ASN A 566 31.26 10.17 8.06
CA ASN A 566 31.19 11.64 8.05
C ASN A 566 31.65 12.35 6.76
N SER A 567 30.69 12.78 5.95
CA SER A 567 30.83 13.91 5.02
C SER A 567 29.58 14.79 5.07
N GLU A 568 29.28 15.31 6.25
CA GLU A 568 28.80 16.69 6.32
C GLU A 568 30.04 17.58 6.50
N LEU A 569 30.11 18.68 5.73
CA LEU A 569 31.18 19.69 5.68
C LEU A 569 32.31 19.43 4.66
N SER A 570 32.06 19.78 3.39
CA SER A 570 32.76 20.88 2.71
C SER A 570 32.32 20.96 1.24
N GLY A 571 31.74 22.09 0.85
CA GLY A 571 31.21 22.33 -0.50
C GLY A 571 30.33 23.58 -0.52
N THR A 572 30.95 24.73 -0.24
CA THR A 572 30.34 26.06 -0.31
C THR A 572 29.81 26.39 -1.69
N LEU A 573 28.48 26.43 -1.87
CA LEU A 573 27.83 27.28 -2.88
C LEU A 573 26.58 27.94 -2.28
N LYS A 574 26.54 29.26 -2.44
CA LYS A 574 25.65 30.23 -1.81
C LYS A 574 24.17 29.95 -2.13
N LYS A 575 23.35 29.68 -1.11
CA LYS A 575 21.87 29.77 -1.22
C LYS A 575 21.40 31.14 -0.74
N ASN A 576 20.82 31.90 -1.66
CA ASN A 576 20.04 33.09 -1.37
C ASN A 576 18.84 32.72 -0.50
N LYS A 577 18.74 33.35 0.68
CA LYS A 577 17.55 33.33 1.52
C LYS A 577 16.47 34.21 0.89
N THR A 578 15.50 33.61 0.21
CA THR A 578 14.18 34.24 0.05
C THR A 578 13.31 33.85 1.23
N MET A 579 12.88 34.87 1.98
CA MET A 579 11.97 34.80 3.10
C MET A 579 10.62 34.25 2.64
N ARG A 580 10.24 33.07 3.15
CA ARG A 580 8.83 32.65 3.12
C ARG A 580 8.08 33.45 4.18
N LEU A 581 7.20 34.33 3.70
CA LEU A 581 6.14 34.94 4.50
C LEU A 581 5.28 33.82 5.10
N ALA A 582 5.04 33.92 6.41
CA ALA A 582 3.99 33.18 7.09
C ALA A 582 2.63 33.66 6.57
N SER A 583 2.02 32.87 5.67
CA SER A 583 0.64 33.07 5.26
C SER A 583 -0.30 32.51 6.34
N GLN A 584 -1.25 33.37 6.73
CA GLN A 584 -2.29 33.14 7.72
C GLN A 584 -3.06 31.83 7.50
N ARG A 585 -3.30 31.10 8.59
CA ARG A 585 -4.16 29.92 8.63
C ARG A 585 -5.61 30.29 8.29
N GLN A 586 -6.08 29.89 7.11
CA GLN A 586 -7.49 29.64 6.87
C GLN A 586 -7.78 28.16 7.17
N ALA A 587 -8.85 27.90 7.90
CA ALA A 587 -9.26 26.55 8.31
C ALA A 587 -9.71 25.73 7.09
N LYS A 588 -9.01 24.62 6.80
CA LYS A 588 -9.47 23.58 5.87
C LYS A 588 -10.59 22.76 6.53
N PRO A 589 -11.60 22.26 5.78
CA PRO A 589 -12.51 21.24 6.30
C PRO A 589 -11.70 19.99 6.68
N GLY A 590 -11.96 19.44 7.86
CA GLY A 590 -11.26 18.25 8.38
C GLY A 590 -11.57 17.01 7.55
N LEU A 591 -10.64 16.05 7.56
CA LEU A 591 -10.79 14.77 6.87
C LEU A 591 -11.94 13.94 7.47
N PRO A 592 -12.54 12.98 6.73
CA PRO A 592 -13.59 12.12 7.24
C PRO A 592 -13.12 11.33 8.46
N LYS A 593 -13.97 11.20 9.47
CA LYS A 593 -13.64 10.43 10.69
C LYS A 593 -14.47 9.17 10.75
N MET A 594 -13.86 8.14 11.31
CA MET A 594 -14.46 6.84 11.57
C MET A 594 -14.30 6.50 13.04
N GLU A 595 -15.24 5.73 13.59
CA GLU A 595 -15.15 5.15 14.92
C GLU A 595 -14.81 3.67 14.81
N VAL A 596 -13.87 3.19 15.63
CA VAL A 596 -13.51 1.78 15.70
C VAL A 596 -14.63 1.01 16.40
N CYS A 597 -15.23 0.07 15.67
CA CYS A 597 -16.28 -0.81 16.18
C CYS A 597 -15.76 -2.22 16.51
N VAL A 598 -14.56 -2.59 16.04
CA VAL A 598 -13.94 -3.89 16.29
C VAL A 598 -12.43 -3.72 16.49
N ASP A 599 -11.88 -4.36 17.53
CA ASP A 599 -10.44 -4.36 17.80
C ASP A 599 -9.64 -4.94 16.61
N TYR A 600 -8.47 -4.36 16.37
CA TYR A 600 -7.53 -4.82 15.36
C TYR A 600 -6.10 -4.64 15.86
N TYR A 601 -5.39 -5.76 15.99
CA TYR A 601 -4.04 -5.81 16.56
C TYR A 601 -2.93 -5.92 15.50
N GLY A 602 -3.24 -5.63 14.22
CA GLY A 602 -2.29 -5.81 13.11
C GLY A 602 -2.42 -7.12 12.33
N LEU A 603 -3.49 -7.90 12.57
CA LEU A 603 -3.76 -9.17 11.89
C LEU A 603 -5.16 -9.21 11.25
N PRO A 604 -5.30 -9.59 9.96
CA PRO A 604 -4.21 -9.86 9.00
C PRO A 604 -3.34 -8.62 8.78
N PRO A 605 -2.08 -8.70 8.34
CA PRO A 605 -1.25 -7.53 8.08
C PRO A 605 -1.68 -6.80 6.77
N PRO A 606 -1.40 -5.49 6.63
CA PRO A 606 -1.72 -4.73 5.42
C PRO A 606 -1.03 -5.29 4.16
N PRO A 607 -1.70 -5.28 3.00
CA PRO A 607 -1.06 -5.54 1.69
C PRO A 607 0.09 -4.57 1.41
N LEU A 608 1.05 -4.97 0.57
CA LEU A 608 2.37 -4.32 0.48
C LEU A 608 2.40 -2.84 0.01
N ALA A 609 1.37 -2.34 -0.67
CA ALA A 609 1.27 -0.92 -1.03
C ALA A 609 0.91 -0.02 0.17
N PHE A 610 0.63 -0.64 1.32
CA PHE A 610 0.15 0.00 2.53
C PHE A 610 1.24 -0.09 3.60
N GLY A 611 1.44 1.02 4.32
CA GLY A 611 2.47 1.15 5.35
C GLY A 611 2.20 0.28 6.58
N GLN A 612 2.75 0.67 7.74
CA GLN A 612 2.62 -0.11 8.97
C GLN A 612 1.16 -0.31 9.39
N PRO A 613 0.80 -1.47 9.99
CA PRO A 613 -0.53 -1.67 10.57
C PRO A 613 -0.79 -0.65 11.68
N LEU A 614 -2.00 -0.09 11.71
CA LEU A 614 -2.46 0.75 12.80
C LEU A 614 -3.24 -0.09 13.82
N PRO A 615 -2.77 -0.25 15.06
CA PRO A 615 -3.56 -0.88 16.11
C PRO A 615 -4.82 -0.06 16.39
N LEU A 616 -5.97 -0.74 16.46
CA LEU A 616 -7.26 -0.14 16.75
C LEU A 616 -7.88 -0.78 17.99
N SER A 617 -8.35 0.05 18.92
CA SER A 617 -9.18 -0.37 20.04
C SER A 617 -10.61 0.16 19.90
N VAL A 618 -11.61 -0.63 20.26
CA VAL A 618 -13.03 -0.22 20.21
C VAL A 618 -13.23 1.12 20.93
N GLY A 619 -13.90 2.06 20.25
CA GLY A 619 -14.16 3.41 20.74
C GLY A 619 -13.13 4.46 20.30
N ASP A 620 -12.01 4.06 19.69
CA ASP A 620 -11.07 4.99 19.07
C ASP A 620 -11.71 5.74 17.90
N VAL A 621 -11.29 6.99 17.70
CA VAL A 621 -11.69 7.79 16.54
C VAL A 621 -10.50 7.91 15.60
N VAL A 622 -10.70 7.47 14.37
CA VAL A 622 -9.67 7.48 13.33
C VAL A 622 -10.02 8.54 12.29
N GLU A 623 -9.12 9.48 12.06
CA GLU A 623 -9.23 10.43 10.96
C GLU A 623 -8.63 9.79 9.70
N LEU A 624 -9.44 9.61 8.66
CA LEU A 624 -9.02 8.94 7.44
C LEU A 624 -8.09 9.83 6.63
N THR A 625 -6.86 9.38 6.43
CA THR A 625 -5.89 10.03 5.54
C THR A 625 -5.99 9.49 4.13
N ARG A 626 -6.34 8.21 3.97
CA ARG A 626 -6.56 7.57 2.68
C ARG A 626 -7.59 6.45 2.79
N ALA A 627 -8.71 6.59 2.09
CA ALA A 627 -9.77 5.59 2.09
C ALA A 627 -10.44 5.52 0.72
N GLU A 628 -10.34 4.37 0.07
CA GLU A 628 -10.96 4.08 -1.22
C GLU A 628 -12.03 3.00 -1.00
N VAL A 629 -13.18 3.12 -1.68
CA VAL A 629 -14.36 2.26 -1.43
C VAL A 629 -14.13 0.82 -1.91
N ASP A 630 -13.35 0.63 -2.98
CA ASP A 630 -12.98 -0.69 -3.51
C ASP A 630 -11.84 -1.36 -2.70
N LEU A 631 -11.16 -0.60 -1.82
CA LEU A 631 -10.11 -1.13 -0.94
C LEU A 631 -10.69 -1.61 0.39
N GLN A 632 -10.33 -2.84 0.75
CA GLN A 632 -10.64 -3.41 2.06
C GLN A 632 -9.78 -2.83 3.20
N TRP A 633 -8.84 -1.93 2.86
CA TRP A 633 -7.82 -1.38 3.75
C TRP A 633 -7.78 0.13 3.64
N TRP A 634 -7.90 0.82 4.77
CA TRP A 634 -7.85 2.27 4.87
C TRP A 634 -6.66 2.71 5.73
N GLU A 635 -6.12 3.87 5.40
CA GLU A 635 -5.13 4.56 6.21
C GLU A 635 -5.84 5.63 7.03
N GLY A 636 -5.44 5.73 8.28
CA GLY A 636 -5.89 6.82 9.11
C GLY A 636 -4.92 7.13 10.23
N ARG A 637 -5.18 8.27 10.86
CA ARG A 637 -4.57 8.67 12.10
C ARG A 637 -5.52 8.30 13.23
N ASN A 638 -5.09 7.40 14.12
CA ASN A 638 -5.83 7.16 15.35
C ASN A 638 -5.68 8.40 16.25
N LEU A 639 -6.76 9.14 16.45
CA LEU A 639 -6.77 10.40 17.19
C LEU A 639 -6.64 10.21 18.70
N THR A 640 -6.85 8.98 19.20
CA THR A 640 -6.69 8.62 20.61
C THR A 640 -5.21 8.44 20.96
N ILE A 641 -4.48 7.65 20.17
CA ILE A 641 -3.06 7.30 20.43
C ILE A 641 -2.06 8.15 19.63
N GLY A 642 -2.51 8.88 18.61
CA GLY A 642 -1.69 9.79 17.81
C GLY A 642 -0.89 9.13 16.67
N GLU A 643 -1.02 7.82 16.48
CA GLU A 643 -0.30 7.04 15.47
C GLU A 643 -1.04 7.02 14.13
N VAL A 644 -0.28 6.76 13.04
CA VAL A 644 -0.78 6.67 11.67
C VAL A 644 -0.43 5.31 11.11
N GLY A 645 -1.37 4.69 10.41
CA GLY A 645 -1.12 3.43 9.71
C GLY A 645 -2.39 2.86 9.09
N TRP A 646 -2.30 1.60 8.68
CA TRP A 646 -3.31 0.94 7.86
C TRP A 646 -4.12 -0.10 8.65
N PHE A 647 -5.42 -0.15 8.39
CA PHE A 647 -6.35 -1.06 9.05
C PHE A 647 -7.48 -1.49 8.10
N PRO A 648 -8.12 -2.65 8.33
CA PRO A 648 -9.23 -3.07 7.48
C PRO A 648 -10.46 -2.16 7.65
N CYS A 649 -11.08 -1.73 6.55
CA CYS A 649 -12.22 -0.81 6.58
C CYS A 649 -13.43 -1.37 7.37
N SER A 650 -13.56 -2.70 7.41
CA SER A 650 -14.58 -3.42 8.19
C SER A 650 -14.46 -3.27 9.70
N LYS A 651 -13.37 -2.69 10.22
CA LYS A 651 -13.13 -2.45 11.65
C LYS A 651 -13.68 -1.12 12.15
N VAL A 652 -14.15 -0.28 11.25
CA VAL A 652 -14.59 1.08 11.57
C VAL A 652 -15.95 1.40 10.93
N GLN A 653 -16.63 2.40 11.48
CA GLN A 653 -17.92 2.91 10.96
C GLN A 653 -17.92 4.45 10.92
N PRO A 654 -18.78 5.10 10.10
CA PRO A 654 -18.84 6.56 10.02
C PRO A 654 -18.99 7.22 11.40
N PHE A 655 -18.09 8.14 11.71
CA PHE A 655 -18.19 8.95 12.92
C PHE A 655 -19.31 9.97 12.75
N LEU A 656 -20.49 9.65 13.28
CA LEU A 656 -21.61 10.59 13.35
C LEU A 656 -21.41 11.48 14.60
N PRO A 657 -21.29 12.80 14.46
CA PRO A 657 -21.35 13.70 15.61
C PRO A 657 -22.74 13.53 16.22
N ALA A 658 -22.82 13.00 17.44
CA ALA A 658 -24.07 13.00 18.17
C ALA A 658 -24.58 14.46 18.26
N PRO A 659 -25.88 14.73 18.06
CA PRO A 659 -26.43 16.07 18.27
C PRO A 659 -26.05 16.52 19.67
N SER A 660 -25.33 17.65 19.76
CA SER A 660 -24.83 18.16 21.04
C SER A 660 -26.01 18.40 21.98
N PRO A 661 -26.06 17.77 23.16
CA PRO A 661 -27.07 18.10 24.15
C PRO A 661 -27.00 19.59 24.48
N ASP A 662 -28.15 20.21 24.74
CA ASP A 662 -28.20 21.62 25.16
C ASP A 662 -27.36 21.79 26.44
N LEU A 663 -26.16 22.36 26.28
CA LEU A 663 -25.20 22.51 27.36
C LEU A 663 -25.76 23.38 28.49
N THR A 664 -26.72 24.27 28.21
CA THR A 664 -27.31 25.15 29.22
C THR A 664 -28.07 24.37 30.30
N ALA A 665 -28.60 23.18 29.96
CA ALA A 665 -29.31 22.28 30.86
C ALA A 665 -28.38 21.47 31.79
N LEU A 666 -27.06 21.45 31.55
CA LEU A 666 -26.12 20.63 32.32
C LEU A 666 -25.73 21.30 33.65
N PRO A 667 -25.62 20.52 34.75
CA PRO A 667 -25.40 21.04 36.11
C PRO A 667 -23.97 21.59 36.33
N TRP A 668 -23.04 21.33 35.41
CA TRP A 668 -21.66 21.81 35.49
C TRP A 668 -21.37 22.97 34.52
N PHE A 669 -22.27 23.29 33.58
CA PHE A 669 -21.98 24.28 32.54
C PHE A 669 -22.37 25.71 32.96
N ALA A 670 -21.40 26.62 33.01
CA ALA A 670 -21.57 27.98 33.54
C ALA A 670 -21.77 29.07 32.46
N GLY A 671 -21.78 28.70 31.17
CA GLY A 671 -21.90 29.66 30.07
C GLY A 671 -20.67 30.56 29.93
N ASN A 672 -20.86 31.75 29.33
CA ASN A 672 -19.81 32.73 29.15
C ASN A 672 -19.33 33.28 30.50
N MET A 673 -18.12 32.89 30.90
CA MET A 673 -17.57 33.25 32.20
C MET A 673 -16.04 33.33 32.16
N ASP A 674 -15.49 34.38 32.77
CA ASP A 674 -14.06 34.61 32.86
C ASP A 674 -13.43 33.79 34.00
N ARG A 675 -12.10 33.83 34.11
CA ARG A 675 -11.38 33.08 35.16
C ARG A 675 -11.74 33.60 36.56
N THR A 676 -11.93 34.91 36.69
CA THR A 676 -12.22 35.57 37.97
C THR A 676 -13.59 35.16 38.50
N GLY A 677 -14.63 35.20 37.67
CA GLY A 677 -15.98 34.77 38.04
C GLY A 677 -16.03 33.30 38.44
N ALA A 678 -15.32 32.42 37.70
CA ALA A 678 -15.22 31.01 38.05
C ALA A 678 -14.51 30.78 39.39
N LYS A 679 -13.42 31.52 39.66
CA LYS A 679 -12.71 31.44 40.94
C LYS A 679 -13.58 31.87 42.10
N THR A 680 -14.35 32.96 41.96
CA THR A 680 -15.28 33.44 43.00
C THR A 680 -16.37 32.41 43.31
N LEU A 681 -16.96 31.76 42.30
CA LEU A 681 -18.01 30.75 42.50
C LEU A 681 -17.51 29.45 43.13
N LEU A 682 -16.25 29.07 42.85
CA LEU A 682 -15.64 27.85 43.40
C LEU A 682 -14.90 28.10 44.71
N MET A 683 -14.66 29.36 45.10
CA MET A 683 -13.83 29.70 46.26
C MET A 683 -14.37 29.09 47.56
N SER A 684 -15.70 29.07 47.72
CA SER A 684 -16.44 28.58 48.88
C SER A 684 -16.98 27.15 48.73
N ARG A 685 -16.58 26.43 47.68
CA ARG A 685 -16.98 25.04 47.42
C ARG A 685 -15.92 24.06 47.92
N SER A 686 -16.33 22.81 48.14
CA SER A 686 -15.43 21.69 48.46
C SER A 686 -14.46 21.36 47.30
N ASP A 687 -13.26 20.87 47.64
CA ASP A 687 -12.30 20.35 46.65
C ASP A 687 -12.95 19.21 45.84
N GLY A 688 -12.67 19.15 44.55
CA GLY A 688 -13.37 18.27 43.60
C GLY A 688 -14.57 18.94 42.90
N THR A 689 -15.04 20.10 43.39
CA THR A 689 -16.13 20.85 42.74
C THR A 689 -15.63 21.54 41.47
N PHE A 690 -16.39 21.39 40.37
CA PHE A 690 -15.98 21.90 39.06
C PHE A 690 -17.10 22.57 38.28
N LEU A 691 -16.69 23.43 37.35
CA LEU A 691 -17.56 24.02 36.33
C LEU A 691 -16.85 24.12 34.99
N VAL A 692 -17.63 24.17 33.91
CA VAL A 692 -17.12 24.39 32.55
C VAL A 692 -17.64 25.72 32.03
N ARG A 693 -16.72 26.59 31.61
CA ARG A 693 -16.99 27.96 31.15
C ARG A 693 -16.60 28.13 29.69
N GLN A 694 -17.32 29.00 28.97
CA GLN A 694 -17.09 29.37 27.58
C GLN A 694 -16.48 30.79 27.48
N LYS A 695 -15.62 31.02 26.50
CA LYS A 695 -15.02 32.33 26.19
C LYS A 695 -15.60 32.88 24.88
N ASP A 696 -15.50 34.20 24.65
CA ASP A 696 -16.06 34.97 23.50
C ASP A 696 -15.67 34.50 22.08
N ALA A 697 -14.88 33.42 21.95
CA ALA A 697 -14.49 32.81 20.68
C ALA A 697 -14.89 31.31 20.57
N GLY A 698 -15.76 30.81 21.45
CA GLY A 698 -16.20 29.41 21.47
C GLY A 698 -15.24 28.43 22.15
N GLU A 699 -14.16 28.90 22.76
CA GLU A 699 -13.23 28.06 23.54
C GLU A 699 -13.80 27.71 24.93
N PHE A 700 -13.66 26.45 25.36
CA PHE A 700 -14.09 25.98 26.68
C PHE A 700 -12.92 25.85 27.67
N ALA A 701 -13.21 25.95 28.97
CA ALA A 701 -12.25 25.66 30.03
C ALA A 701 -12.95 25.03 31.24
N ILE A 702 -12.31 24.04 31.85
CA ILE A 702 -12.76 23.43 33.11
C ILE A 702 -12.09 24.19 34.25
N SER A 703 -12.88 24.65 35.21
CA SER A 703 -12.37 25.24 36.45
C SER A 703 -12.71 24.29 37.59
N LEU A 704 -11.69 23.85 38.33
CA LEU A 704 -11.77 22.84 39.39
C LEU A 704 -11.21 23.42 40.69
N LYS A 705 -11.96 23.29 41.79
CA LYS A 705 -11.47 23.57 43.15
C LYS A 705 -10.57 22.41 43.60
N PHE A 706 -9.31 22.68 43.88
CA PHE A 706 -8.34 21.67 44.29
C PHE A 706 -7.22 22.29 45.13
N ASN A 707 -6.95 21.71 46.30
CA ASN A 707 -5.94 22.16 47.25
C ASN A 707 -6.05 23.66 47.56
N MET A 708 -7.24 24.09 47.97
CA MET A 708 -7.59 25.47 48.34
C MET A 708 -7.54 26.51 47.21
N ASP A 709 -7.09 26.15 46.01
CA ASP A 709 -7.03 27.06 44.84
C ASP A 709 -7.94 26.56 43.70
N THR A 710 -8.20 27.42 42.72
CA THR A 710 -8.96 27.07 41.52
C THR A 710 -8.00 26.81 40.37
N ARG A 711 -7.96 25.57 39.90
CA ARG A 711 -7.21 25.17 38.71
C ARG A 711 -8.07 25.39 37.47
N HIS A 712 -7.52 26.05 36.47
CA HIS A 712 -8.18 26.28 35.18
C HIS A 712 -7.50 25.47 34.09
N ILE A 713 -8.20 24.49 33.56
CA ILE A 713 -7.73 23.58 32.52
C ILE A 713 -8.35 24.05 31.19
N LYS A 714 -7.50 24.39 30.22
CA LYS A 714 -7.98 24.76 28.88
C LYS A 714 -8.47 23.49 28.18
N VAL A 715 -9.69 23.54 27.64
CA VAL A 715 -10.18 22.50 26.73
C VAL A 715 -9.87 22.96 25.32
N THR A 716 -9.07 22.19 24.60
CA THR A 716 -8.79 22.43 23.19
C THR A 716 -9.79 21.65 22.35
N TYR A 717 -10.33 22.31 21.34
CA TYR A 717 -11.12 21.66 20.31
C TYR A 717 -10.32 21.68 19.02
N SER A 718 -9.85 20.50 18.61
CA SER A 718 -9.08 20.30 17.38
C SER A 718 -9.54 19.01 16.74
N GLU A 719 -9.59 18.97 15.41
CA GLU A 719 -10.00 17.76 14.68
C GLU A 719 -11.33 17.20 15.22
N GLY A 720 -12.31 18.07 15.49
CA GLY A 720 -13.65 17.70 15.97
C GLY A 720 -13.73 16.95 17.31
N LEU A 721 -12.67 16.94 18.11
CA LEU A 721 -12.64 16.30 19.43
C LEU A 721 -12.20 17.29 20.51
N TYR A 722 -12.73 17.12 21.72
CA TYR A 722 -12.36 17.86 22.91
C TYR A 722 -11.20 17.18 23.62
N ARG A 723 -10.17 17.95 23.99
CA ARG A 723 -8.96 17.45 24.66
C ARG A 723 -8.58 18.39 25.81
N ILE A 724 -8.01 17.83 26.89
CA ILE A 724 -7.29 18.60 27.92
C ILE A 724 -5.78 18.33 27.93
N ASN A 725 -5.34 17.26 27.26
CA ASN A 725 -3.96 16.90 27.02
C ASN A 725 -3.85 16.19 25.66
N GLU A 726 -2.62 15.90 25.21
CA GLU A 726 -2.38 15.21 23.93
C GLU A 726 -2.62 13.70 23.99
N LYS A 727 -2.91 13.14 25.18
CA LYS A 727 -3.00 11.69 25.40
C LYS A 727 -4.41 11.11 25.28
N LYS A 728 -5.45 11.94 25.45
CA LYS A 728 -6.87 11.49 25.44
C LYS A 728 -7.77 12.51 24.75
N ALA A 729 -8.68 12.02 23.91
CA ALA A 729 -9.62 12.80 23.13
C ALA A 729 -11.06 12.32 23.29
N PHE A 730 -12.02 13.24 23.22
CA PHE A 730 -13.43 12.97 23.54
C PHE A 730 -14.36 13.59 22.48
N LYS A 731 -15.47 12.89 22.19
CA LYS A 731 -16.44 13.26 21.14
C LYS A 731 -17.22 14.54 21.47
N GLY A 732 -17.44 14.78 22.75
CA GLY A 732 -18.12 15.96 23.27
C GLY A 732 -17.55 16.39 24.62
N LEU A 733 -17.94 17.60 25.01
CA LEU A 733 -17.57 18.17 26.30
C LEU A 733 -18.19 17.35 27.46
N PHE A 734 -19.33 16.70 27.21
CA PHE A 734 -20.00 15.83 28.17
C PHE A 734 -19.19 14.55 28.45
N GLU A 735 -18.77 13.82 27.42
CA GLU A 735 -17.97 12.59 27.62
C GLU A 735 -16.62 12.90 28.25
N LEU A 736 -16.01 14.03 27.86
CA LEU A 736 -14.77 14.50 28.49
C LEU A 736 -14.96 14.71 29.98
N VAL A 737 -16.02 15.42 30.37
CA VAL A 737 -16.32 15.66 31.78
C VAL A 737 -16.55 14.33 32.48
N GLN A 738 -17.45 13.48 31.97
CA GLN A 738 -17.80 12.17 32.54
C GLN A 738 -16.56 11.30 32.78
N TYR A 739 -15.67 11.21 31.79
CA TYR A 739 -14.44 10.43 31.90
C TYR A 739 -13.57 10.90 33.08
N TYR A 740 -13.39 12.21 33.24
CA TYR A 740 -12.62 12.76 34.36
C TYR A 740 -13.39 12.86 35.67
N GLN A 741 -14.70 12.55 35.69
CA GLN A 741 -15.40 12.25 36.95
C GLN A 741 -14.99 10.87 37.50
N GLU A 742 -14.66 9.93 36.61
CA GLU A 742 -14.27 8.56 36.96
C GLU A 742 -12.76 8.34 37.01
N ASN A 743 -11.96 9.17 36.33
CA ASN A 743 -10.51 9.03 36.21
C ASN A 743 -9.77 10.26 36.77
N SER A 744 -8.68 10.05 37.51
CA SER A 744 -7.94 11.16 38.13
C SER A 744 -7.24 12.01 37.07
N LEU A 745 -7.27 13.33 37.23
CA LEU A 745 -6.53 14.28 36.41
C LEU A 745 -5.00 14.17 36.57
N ARG A 746 -4.51 13.38 37.55
CA ARG A 746 -3.08 13.18 37.81
C ARG A 746 -2.31 12.65 36.60
N GLU A 747 -2.95 11.83 35.76
CA GLU A 747 -2.36 11.31 34.53
C GLU A 747 -2.00 12.42 33.53
N CYS A 748 -2.73 13.54 33.59
CA CYS A 748 -2.60 14.69 32.71
C CYS A 748 -1.76 15.80 33.37
N PHE A 749 -1.97 16.01 34.67
CA PHE A 749 -1.36 17.07 35.46
C PHE A 749 -0.85 16.47 36.77
N LYS A 750 0.46 16.23 36.87
CA LYS A 750 1.09 15.54 38.03
C LYS A 750 0.74 16.19 39.38
N ASP A 751 0.44 17.49 39.38
CA ASP A 751 0.13 18.30 40.57
C ASP A 751 -1.39 18.44 40.85
N VAL A 752 -2.26 17.72 40.12
CA VAL A 752 -3.72 17.73 40.29
C VAL A 752 -4.23 16.29 40.39
N ASP A 753 -4.13 15.70 41.58
CA ASP A 753 -4.67 14.36 41.85
C ASP A 753 -6.11 14.41 42.36
N SER A 754 -7.01 14.79 41.45
CA SER A 754 -8.45 14.81 41.72
C SER A 754 -9.24 14.45 40.48
N ARG A 755 -10.45 13.94 40.70
CA ARG A 755 -11.49 13.76 39.69
C ARG A 755 -12.41 14.99 39.67
N LEU A 756 -13.24 15.10 38.64
CA LEU A 756 -14.33 16.08 38.55
C LEU A 756 -15.53 15.56 39.35
N GLN A 757 -15.54 15.82 40.66
CA GLN A 757 -16.47 15.18 41.59
C GLN A 757 -17.85 15.83 41.54
N THR A 758 -17.94 17.12 41.87
CA THR A 758 -19.23 17.79 42.13
C THR A 758 -19.49 18.91 41.12
N PRO A 759 -20.53 18.82 40.27
CA PRO A 759 -20.97 19.92 39.41
C PRO A 759 -21.42 21.16 40.22
N TYR A 760 -20.97 22.36 39.83
CA TYR A 760 -21.23 23.56 40.64
C TYR A 760 -22.71 23.97 40.83
N LYS A 761 -23.62 23.62 39.90
CA LYS A 761 -25.06 23.91 40.05
C LYS A 761 -25.77 22.90 40.95
N GLN A 762 -25.13 21.76 41.28
CA GLN A 762 -25.71 20.87 42.28
C GLN A 762 -25.60 21.55 43.64
N PRO A 763 -26.72 21.70 44.38
CA PRO A 763 -26.64 22.11 45.77
C PRO A 763 -25.79 21.08 46.51
N GLU A 764 -24.81 21.52 47.30
CA GLU A 764 -24.06 20.64 48.18
C GLU A 764 -25.08 19.96 49.10
N GLN A 765 -25.44 18.71 48.80
CA GLN A 765 -26.25 17.91 49.69
C GLN A 765 -25.41 17.68 50.94
N SER A 766 -25.82 18.32 52.02
CA SER A 766 -25.53 17.94 53.38
C SER A 766 -26.00 16.49 53.59
N ALA A 767 -25.17 15.53 53.19
CA ALA A 767 -25.33 14.14 53.55
C ALA A 767 -24.44 13.85 54.77
N SER A 768 -24.93 14.28 55.94
CA SER A 768 -24.80 13.47 57.15
C SER A 768 -25.51 12.11 56.96
N PRO A 769 -25.08 11.07 57.69
CA PRO A 769 -25.03 9.67 57.24
C PRO A 769 -26.30 8.87 57.55
N GLN A 770 -26.31 7.59 57.13
CA GLN A 770 -27.21 6.45 57.50
C GLN A 770 -28.35 6.14 56.51
N HIS A 771 -28.79 4.91 56.25
CA HIS A 771 -28.49 3.53 56.68
C HIS A 771 -29.07 2.62 55.56
N SER A 772 -28.47 1.51 55.13
CA SER A 772 -28.60 0.22 55.81
C SER A 772 -27.79 -0.87 55.10
N ASN A 773 -27.11 -1.68 55.93
CA ASN A 773 -26.78 -3.11 55.83
C ASN A 773 -26.06 -3.59 54.55
N THR A 774 -24.84 -4.15 54.58
CA THR A 774 -24.31 -5.14 55.54
C THR A 774 -22.78 -5.34 55.34
N ARG A 775 -22.06 -5.39 56.47
CA ARG A 775 -20.80 -6.12 56.79
C ARG A 775 -19.42 -5.66 56.26
N HIS A 776 -18.53 -5.53 57.26
CA HIS A 776 -17.05 -5.44 57.30
C HIS A 776 -16.38 -4.11 56.90
N ALA A 777 -15.46 -3.51 57.67
CA ALA A 777 -15.12 -3.48 59.10
C ALA A 777 -14.20 -2.24 59.26
N GLY A 778 -14.68 -1.19 59.94
CA GLY A 778 -13.99 0.09 60.16
C GLY A 778 -13.95 0.49 61.63
N VAL A 779 -12.84 1.08 62.06
CA VAL A 779 -12.57 1.52 63.45
C VAL A 779 -12.26 3.04 63.44
N SER A 780 -12.96 3.77 64.32
CA SER A 780 -12.92 5.22 64.54
C SER A 780 -12.09 5.54 65.80
N GLU A 781 -11.27 6.59 65.76
CA GLU A 781 -10.81 7.30 66.96
C GLU A 781 -11.47 8.69 67.03
N ARG A 782 -11.97 9.01 68.23
CA ARG A 782 -12.98 10.02 68.56
C ARG A 782 -12.32 11.32 69.05
N TYR A 783 -12.89 12.48 68.74
CA TYR A 783 -12.61 13.72 69.47
C TYR A 783 -13.41 13.75 70.79
N HIS A 784 -12.83 14.30 71.85
CA HIS A 784 -13.32 14.25 73.24
C HIS A 784 -14.34 15.37 73.60
N GLY A 785 -14.74 16.21 72.64
CA GLY A 785 -15.67 17.33 72.81
C GLY A 785 -15.10 18.66 72.28
N THR A 786 -15.86 19.74 72.43
CA THR A 786 -15.42 21.11 72.16
C THR A 786 -15.41 21.94 73.43
N ALA A 787 -14.45 22.84 73.56
CA ALA A 787 -14.39 23.81 74.64
C ALA A 787 -14.22 25.22 74.10
N LYS A 788 -14.78 26.20 74.81
CA LYS A 788 -14.67 27.61 74.48
C LYS A 788 -13.50 28.22 75.25
N VAL A 789 -12.60 28.88 74.55
CA VAL A 789 -11.43 29.55 75.13
C VAL A 789 -11.91 30.76 75.94
N ARG A 790 -11.51 30.83 77.21
CA ARG A 790 -11.85 31.90 78.14
C ARG A 790 -10.77 32.94 78.32
N TYR A 791 -9.54 32.64 77.94
CA TYR A 791 -8.41 33.58 78.04
C TYR A 791 -7.46 33.39 76.86
N ASP A 792 -6.91 34.47 76.34
CA ASP A 792 -5.86 34.42 75.32
C ASP A 792 -4.63 33.65 75.83
N PHE A 793 -4.10 32.76 74.98
CA PHE A 793 -2.84 32.07 75.21
C PHE A 793 -1.97 32.14 73.94
N SER A 794 -0.71 32.58 74.08
CA SER A 794 0.23 32.63 72.95
C SER A 794 1.26 31.52 73.07
N ALA A 795 1.26 30.61 72.09
CA ALA A 795 2.21 29.50 72.01
C ALA A 795 3.66 30.00 71.97
N ARG A 796 4.52 29.38 72.78
CA ARG A 796 5.95 29.71 72.87
C ARG A 796 6.79 28.94 71.86
N ASP A 797 6.30 27.79 71.40
CA ASP A 797 6.95 26.98 70.38
C ASP A 797 5.95 26.31 69.43
N ARG A 798 6.46 25.46 68.52
CA ARG A 798 5.66 24.84 67.45
C ARG A 798 4.74 23.72 67.92
N THR A 799 4.90 23.22 69.14
CA THR A 799 4.09 22.14 69.73
C THR A 799 2.88 22.65 70.49
N GLU A 800 2.91 23.92 70.92
CA GLU A 800 1.83 24.61 71.59
C GLU A 800 0.85 25.26 70.58
N LEU A 801 -0.42 25.35 70.95
CA LEU A 801 -1.48 25.97 70.17
C LEU A 801 -1.86 27.31 70.79
N SER A 802 -1.68 28.40 70.05
CA SER A 802 -2.17 29.72 70.48
C SER A 802 -3.69 29.72 70.47
N LEU A 803 -4.29 30.23 71.53
CA LEU A 803 -5.73 30.36 71.71
C LEU A 803 -6.10 31.84 71.85
N ARG A 804 -7.28 32.23 71.37
CA ARG A 804 -7.87 33.54 71.66
C ARG A 804 -9.20 33.38 72.37
N GLU A 805 -9.43 34.19 73.40
CA GLU A 805 -10.66 34.24 74.18
C GLU A 805 -11.86 34.42 73.24
N GLY A 806 -12.83 33.52 73.37
CA GLY A 806 -14.00 33.42 72.52
C GLY A 806 -13.94 32.31 71.46
N ASP A 807 -12.74 31.81 71.10
CA ASP A 807 -12.61 30.74 70.10
C ASP A 807 -13.12 29.39 70.64
N THR A 808 -13.57 28.50 69.75
CA THR A 808 -13.97 27.13 70.11
C THR A 808 -12.88 26.15 69.67
N VAL A 809 -12.26 25.44 70.64
CA VAL A 809 -11.26 24.41 70.40
C VAL A 809 -11.85 23.01 70.44
N LYS A 810 -11.55 22.20 69.42
CA LYS A 810 -11.87 20.75 69.43
C LYS A 810 -10.84 20.02 70.27
N ILE A 811 -11.27 19.35 71.32
CA ILE A 811 -10.38 18.60 72.20
C ILE A 811 -10.11 17.23 71.56
N LEU A 812 -8.88 17.01 71.13
CA LEU A 812 -8.41 15.75 70.56
C LEU A 812 -7.90 14.79 71.64
N SER A 813 -7.36 15.30 72.74
CA SER A 813 -6.97 14.48 73.89
C SER A 813 -6.84 15.29 75.18
N LYS A 814 -7.46 14.82 76.27
CA LYS A 814 -7.32 15.40 77.62
C LYS A 814 -6.20 14.76 78.46
N LYS A 815 -5.48 13.77 77.90
CA LYS A 815 -4.49 12.95 78.63
C LYS A 815 -3.06 13.47 78.56
N ALA A 816 -2.83 14.72 78.13
CA ALA A 816 -1.48 15.29 78.12
C ALA A 816 -1.03 15.64 79.57
N HIS A 817 0.27 15.54 79.83
CA HIS A 817 0.83 15.68 81.18
C HIS A 817 0.66 17.10 81.72
N ASN A 818 0.41 17.20 83.04
CA ASN A 818 0.44 18.43 83.83
C ASN A 818 -0.59 19.53 83.45
N GLY A 819 -1.83 19.14 83.14
CA GLY A 819 -2.93 20.10 82.96
C GLY A 819 -3.00 20.74 81.58
N TRP A 820 -2.30 20.18 80.59
CA TRP A 820 -2.38 20.59 79.18
C TRP A 820 -3.23 19.61 78.40
N TRP A 821 -4.06 20.12 77.49
CA TRP A 821 -4.85 19.33 76.55
C TRP A 821 -4.35 19.53 75.13
N LYS A 822 -4.56 18.51 74.30
CA LYS A 822 -4.30 18.59 72.86
C LYS A 822 -5.61 18.88 72.15
N GLY A 823 -5.62 19.90 71.31
CA GLY A 823 -6.78 20.19 70.49
C GLY A 823 -6.44 20.91 69.21
N GLU A 824 -7.49 21.26 68.49
CA GLU A 824 -7.42 21.85 67.16
C GLU A 824 -8.27 23.11 67.08
N VAL A 825 -7.65 24.19 66.60
CA VAL A 825 -8.29 25.48 66.29
C VAL A 825 -7.79 25.90 64.91
N TYR A 826 -8.73 26.25 64.01
CA TYR A 826 -8.45 26.67 62.62
C TYR A 826 -7.53 25.70 61.83
N GLY A 827 -7.66 24.39 62.04
CA GLY A 827 -6.88 23.37 61.33
C GLY A 827 -5.46 23.15 61.86
N ARG A 828 -5.05 23.85 62.94
CA ARG A 828 -3.75 23.66 63.59
C ARG A 828 -3.92 22.89 64.89
N VAL A 829 -3.14 21.82 65.05
CA VAL A 829 -3.16 20.95 66.23
C VAL A 829 -1.96 21.25 67.11
N GLY A 830 -2.21 21.43 68.41
CA GLY A 830 -1.15 21.63 69.40
C GLY A 830 -1.67 21.50 70.82
N LEU A 831 -0.76 21.66 71.78
CA LEU A 831 -1.06 21.61 73.21
C LEU A 831 -1.46 22.99 73.74
N PHE A 832 -2.45 23.06 74.61
CA PHE A 832 -2.84 24.28 75.31
C PHE A 832 -3.24 23.98 76.78
N PRO A 833 -3.19 24.96 77.71
CA PRO A 833 -3.55 24.73 79.11
C PRO A 833 -5.06 24.51 79.27
N ALA A 834 -5.47 23.42 79.94
CA ALA A 834 -6.87 23.04 80.09
C ALA A 834 -7.71 24.09 80.84
N ASN A 835 -7.11 24.82 81.78
CA ASN A 835 -7.78 25.85 82.57
C ASN A 835 -8.05 27.15 81.79
N TYR A 836 -7.60 27.26 80.53
CA TYR A 836 -7.87 28.41 79.67
C TYR A 836 -9.13 28.22 78.81
N VAL A 837 -9.79 27.07 78.92
CA VAL A 837 -10.98 26.73 78.15
C VAL A 837 -12.07 26.17 79.05
N GLU A 838 -13.33 26.32 78.65
CA GLU A 838 -14.48 25.72 79.33
C GLU A 838 -15.26 24.82 78.37
N GLU A 839 -15.51 23.59 78.79
CA GLU A 839 -16.21 22.60 77.98
C GLU A 839 -17.70 22.89 77.86
N GLU A 840 -18.20 22.98 76.63
CA GLU A 840 -19.64 23.13 76.37
C GLU A 840 -20.29 21.74 76.43
N HIS A 841 -21.04 21.48 77.49
CA HIS A 841 -21.85 20.26 77.64
C HIS A 841 -23.26 20.55 77.14
N SER A 842 -23.62 20.08 75.94
CA SER A 842 -25.00 20.16 75.44
C SER A 842 -25.63 18.78 75.47
N ASP A 843 -26.53 18.63 76.43
CA ASP A 843 -27.46 17.53 76.61
C ASP A 843 -28.36 17.37 75.39
N TYR A 844 -28.35 16.19 74.77
CA TYR A 844 -29.47 15.40 74.26
C TYR A 844 -28.87 14.25 73.42
N CYS A 845 -28.90 13.06 74.03
CA CYS A 845 -28.52 11.77 73.45
C CYS A 845 -29.43 11.34 72.30
#